data_AF-A0AA36AFR5-F1
#
_entry.id   AF-A0AA36AFR5-F1
#
_cell.length_a   1.000
_cell.length_b   1.000
_cell.length_c   1.000
_cell.angle_alpha   90.00
_cell.angle_beta   90.00
_cell.angle_gamma   90.00
#
_symmetry.space_group_name_H-M   'P 1'
#
loop_
_entity.id
_entity.type
_entity.pdbx_description
1 polymer ?
#
loop_
_entity_poly.entity_id
_entity_poly.type
_entity_poly.pdbx_seq_one_letter_code
_entity_poly.pdbx_strand_id
1 'polypeptide(L)'
;MPWNPPKLCVDNDPIHHCGSVCDLLQSCGDCLIQGQGPVLFNTSLRNVVHNEKCLWCVKEDKCQKRSDPQNTCLIANGTKSGLIGWWAGLSAALTNVNQCRVEDRPAGLHWLKYQNPLNPNYPDQAEIIRETASHLKFESTLAKDVDQNGFYVAHYTGFIYPLQFPPPNDNKSLVLTVGTSSAKITLYLSKDKYKKNKEKVTGSGDRYEKSVAYKARRIGDSRLFTNRSRGAKYYVDLEAQLNITTSQNSVTEFKSTIDITWNNIRQKKNNLRQKNEVDEQALTYEFLQPYYEGNCDQHYNCLGCLSDNACGWCVETRSCVLRDENDTEISNNKFTDNEIKDKCKGDMAHHLLITNIAECPVCSDYVSCSDCSADNLCEWVIDDAHCIRRGRVEEAVKDPKNCSVPCYARTSCFDCTSKRDECAWCENTHQCLTFAQYVPLHMYGQCQHWVYSKLPNIQCHNCSVHLNYTNCLNHFGCGWCFNEHNPTIGVCLDGDFVGPASGRICAAVISENHNISVQESAHWAYGVVPDVNECTLGLHKCHPNATCYNTLDSYTCKCKRGFVAVNGTKQCKKTCYYDCVHGKCSGAPDYKCQCDIGWTGAECNTSCGCNGHSACPKGIGICEECHHNTKGQYCELCQPGSYGDPTTGQGNDFLTVIVLLVI
;
A
#
# COMPACT_ATOMS: atom_id res chain seq x y z
N MET A 1 9.60 2.05 10.97
CA MET A 1 10.60 1.06 11.46
C MET A 1 10.74 -0.02 10.39
N PRO A 2 11.96 -0.46 10.02
CA PRO A 2 12.08 -1.58 9.09
C PRO A 2 11.62 -2.85 9.82
N TRP A 3 10.51 -3.42 9.37
CA TRP A 3 10.13 -4.79 9.65
C TRP A 3 11.27 -5.69 9.18
N ASN A 4 12.09 -6.16 10.13
CA ASN A 4 12.95 -7.30 9.88
C ASN A 4 12.05 -8.53 10.04
N PRO A 5 11.67 -9.23 8.96
CA PRO A 5 10.99 -10.51 9.12
C PRO A 5 11.89 -11.41 9.98
N PRO A 6 11.34 -12.17 10.94
CA PRO A 6 12.12 -13.17 11.64
C PRO A 6 12.69 -14.11 10.58
N LYS A 7 14.02 -14.13 10.45
CA LYS A 7 14.71 -15.04 9.55
C LYS A 7 14.27 -16.45 9.90
N LEU A 8 13.51 -17.10 9.01
CA LEU A 8 13.31 -18.54 9.05
C LEU A 8 14.71 -19.16 9.03
N CYS A 9 15.10 -19.77 10.14
CA CYS A 9 16.45 -20.26 10.33
C CYS A 9 16.70 -21.47 9.43
N VAL A 10 17.90 -21.56 8.85
CA VAL A 10 18.33 -22.68 8.00
C VAL A 10 19.39 -23.44 8.80
N ASP A 11 19.11 -24.71 9.12
CA ASP A 11 19.81 -25.58 10.10
C ASP A 11 21.30 -25.91 9.83
N ASN A 12 21.99 -25.22 8.91
CA ASN A 12 23.38 -25.54 8.54
C ASN A 12 24.43 -24.54 9.06
N ASP A 13 24.08 -23.64 9.98
CA ASP A 13 25.03 -22.68 10.55
C ASP A 13 25.47 -23.09 11.97
N PRO A 14 26.72 -23.54 12.19
CA PRO A 14 27.22 -23.93 13.51
C PRO A 14 27.36 -22.75 14.50
N ILE A 15 27.19 -21.51 14.05
CA ILE A 15 27.31 -20.29 14.88
C ILE A 15 25.93 -19.79 15.36
N HIS A 16 24.85 -20.17 14.68
CA HIS A 16 23.48 -19.75 15.01
C HIS A 16 22.58 -20.97 15.22
N HIS A 17 22.49 -21.44 16.47
CA HIS A 17 21.44 -22.38 16.85
C HIS A 17 20.06 -21.74 16.58
N CYS A 18 19.26 -22.38 15.74
CA CYS A 18 17.85 -22.04 15.56
C CYS A 18 17.17 -22.10 16.94
N GLY A 19 16.58 -20.99 17.39
CA GLY A 19 15.80 -20.98 18.63
C GLY A 19 14.62 -21.95 18.57
N SER A 20 14.13 -22.42 19.72
CA SER A 20 12.94 -23.25 19.77
C SER A 20 11.72 -22.48 19.26
N VAL A 21 10.71 -23.18 18.74
CA VAL A 21 9.36 -22.61 18.62
C VAL A 21 8.87 -22.10 19.98
N CYS A 22 9.24 -22.76 21.08
CA CYS A 22 8.90 -22.31 22.43
C CYS A 22 9.43 -20.89 22.74
N ASP A 23 10.61 -20.51 22.23
CA ASP A 23 11.20 -19.19 22.53
C ASP A 23 10.46 -18.04 21.83
N LEU A 24 9.61 -18.34 20.85
CA LEU A 24 8.82 -17.35 20.11
C LEU A 24 7.43 -17.11 20.72
N LEU A 25 6.95 -18.01 21.58
CA LEU A 25 5.60 -17.96 22.15
C LEU A 25 5.61 -17.11 23.43
N GLN A 26 4.81 -16.03 23.44
CA GLN A 26 4.86 -14.98 24.46
C GLN A 26 3.72 -15.02 25.48
N SER A 27 2.77 -15.96 25.34
CA SER A 27 1.70 -16.17 26.33
C SER A 27 1.59 -17.62 26.75
N CYS A 28 1.05 -17.86 27.95
CA CYS A 28 0.83 -19.21 28.46
C CYS A 28 -0.07 -20.04 27.54
N GLY A 29 -1.13 -19.44 27.01
CA GLY A 29 -2.05 -20.08 26.07
C GLY A 29 -1.33 -20.53 24.80
N ASP A 30 -0.65 -19.60 24.13
CA ASP A 30 0.10 -19.88 22.91
C ASP A 30 1.19 -20.94 23.15
N CYS A 31 1.93 -20.81 24.26
CA CYS A 31 2.98 -21.74 24.66
C CYS A 31 2.46 -23.19 24.79
N LEU A 32 1.30 -23.38 25.43
CA LEU A 32 0.78 -24.72 25.73
C LEU A 32 -0.13 -25.29 24.63
N ILE A 33 -0.66 -24.45 23.74
CA ILE A 33 -1.46 -24.88 22.58
C ILE A 33 -0.56 -25.16 21.39
N GLN A 34 0.28 -24.20 20.99
CA GLN A 34 1.17 -24.32 19.82
C GLN A 34 2.41 -25.17 20.14
N GLY A 35 2.84 -25.18 21.40
CA GLY A 35 3.99 -25.94 21.87
C GLY A 35 3.73 -27.41 22.17
N GLN A 36 2.69 -28.04 21.61
CA GLN A 36 2.41 -29.47 21.87
C GLN A 36 3.25 -30.44 21.00
N GLY A 37 3.98 -29.90 20.03
CA GLY A 37 4.66 -30.67 18.99
C GLY A 37 3.68 -31.19 17.93
N PRO A 38 4.14 -31.50 16.71
CA PRO A 38 3.26 -32.00 15.65
C PRO A 38 2.72 -33.40 15.96
N VAL A 39 1.41 -33.58 15.83
CA VAL A 39 0.79 -34.92 15.87
C VAL A 39 1.06 -35.62 14.53
N LEU A 40 2.12 -36.43 14.48
CA LEU A 40 2.47 -37.18 13.27
C LEU A 40 1.49 -38.36 13.07
N PHE A 41 0.62 -38.25 12.08
CA PHE A 41 -0.29 -39.33 11.67
C PHE A 41 0.36 -40.38 10.77
N ASN A 42 1.59 -40.17 10.29
CA ASN A 42 2.28 -41.11 9.42
C ASN A 42 3.80 -41.01 9.58
N THR A 43 4.45 -42.11 9.97
CA THR A 43 5.91 -42.19 10.15
C THR A 43 6.60 -42.35 8.79
N SER A 44 6.79 -41.25 8.06
CA SER A 44 7.73 -41.22 6.93
C SER A 44 9.03 -40.53 7.34
N LEU A 45 10.11 -41.29 7.32
CA LEU A 45 11.44 -41.04 7.88
C LEU A 45 12.29 -39.97 7.15
N ARG A 46 11.71 -38.89 6.61
CA ARG A 46 12.52 -37.87 5.89
C ARG A 46 12.40 -36.41 6.32
N ASN A 47 11.46 -36.05 7.19
CA ASN A 47 11.46 -34.73 7.81
C ASN A 47 11.56 -34.93 9.33
N VAL A 48 12.71 -34.60 9.91
CA VAL A 48 12.87 -34.50 11.36
C VAL A 48 12.06 -33.28 11.80
N VAL A 49 10.76 -33.44 11.91
CA VAL A 49 9.93 -32.42 12.56
C VAL A 49 10.19 -32.57 14.05
N HIS A 50 10.89 -31.60 14.62
CA HIS A 50 11.22 -31.56 16.03
C HIS A 50 9.93 -31.68 16.86
N ASN A 51 9.78 -32.80 17.56
CA ASN A 51 8.63 -33.10 18.41
C ASN A 51 8.79 -32.38 19.76
N GLU A 52 8.99 -31.07 19.70
CA GLU A 52 9.31 -30.23 20.85
C GLU A 52 8.04 -29.87 21.63
N LYS A 53 8.00 -30.30 22.89
CA LYS A 53 6.96 -29.91 23.84
C LYS A 53 7.42 -28.73 24.67
N CYS A 54 6.59 -27.71 24.79
CA CYS A 54 6.87 -26.54 25.61
C CYS A 54 6.25 -26.67 27.01
N LEU A 55 6.76 -25.86 27.93
CA LEU A 55 6.19 -25.58 29.24
C LEU A 55 6.24 -24.07 29.49
N TRP A 56 5.37 -23.58 30.37
CA TRP A 56 5.29 -22.15 30.70
C TRP A 56 5.81 -21.86 32.11
N CYS A 57 6.81 -21.01 32.23
CA CYS A 57 7.36 -20.56 33.51
C CYS A 57 6.64 -19.28 33.96
N VAL A 58 5.75 -19.40 34.95
CA VAL A 58 4.81 -18.32 35.32
C VAL A 58 5.52 -17.04 35.78
N LYS A 59 6.43 -17.13 36.76
CA LYS A 59 7.09 -15.93 37.33
C LYS A 59 8.10 -15.33 36.38
N GLU A 60 8.63 -16.15 35.50
CA GLU A 60 9.57 -15.82 34.44
C GLU A 60 8.90 -15.34 33.16
N ASP A 61 7.56 -15.42 33.06
CA ASP A 61 6.77 -14.98 31.90
C ASP A 61 7.39 -15.47 30.59
N LYS A 62 7.78 -16.74 30.56
CA LYS A 62 8.60 -17.31 29.48
C LYS A 62 8.18 -18.74 29.15
N CYS A 63 8.00 -18.99 27.86
CA CYS A 63 7.84 -20.33 27.30
C CYS A 63 9.21 -20.98 27.08
N GLN A 64 9.36 -22.25 27.46
CA GLN A 64 10.63 -22.98 27.39
C GLN A 64 10.42 -24.43 26.95
N LYS A 65 11.47 -25.08 26.42
CA LYS A 65 11.41 -26.51 26.07
C LYS A 65 11.29 -27.35 27.34
N ARG A 66 10.44 -28.38 27.28
CA ARG A 66 10.29 -29.36 28.36
C ARG A 66 11.50 -30.29 28.51
N SER A 67 12.26 -30.51 27.44
CA SER A 67 13.42 -31.41 27.40
C SER A 67 14.72 -30.76 27.86
N ASP A 68 14.78 -29.43 28.03
CA ASP A 68 16.00 -28.75 28.43
C ASP A 68 16.45 -29.21 29.83
N PRO A 69 17.63 -29.83 29.96
CA PRO A 69 18.05 -30.42 31.23
C PRO A 69 18.63 -29.33 32.15
N GLN A 70 17.81 -28.89 33.12
CA GLN A 70 18.14 -28.38 34.46
C GLN A 70 16.96 -27.51 34.94
N ASN A 71 16.08 -28.01 35.81
CA ASN A 71 15.24 -27.21 36.72
C ASN A 71 14.81 -25.80 36.20
N THR A 72 14.21 -25.71 35.01
CA THR A 72 14.33 -24.50 34.16
C THR A 72 13.43 -23.32 34.56
N CYS A 73 12.26 -23.60 35.17
CA CYS A 73 11.49 -22.61 35.94
C CYS A 73 11.81 -22.66 37.46
N LEU A 74 12.74 -23.53 37.86
CA LEU A 74 12.79 -24.16 39.18
C LEU A 74 14.12 -23.90 39.92
N ILE A 75 14.84 -22.81 39.66
CA ILE A 75 16.10 -22.52 40.39
C ILE A 75 15.99 -21.20 41.15
N ALA A 76 15.85 -21.32 42.47
CA ALA A 76 16.05 -20.27 43.47
C ALA A 76 17.31 -19.39 43.26
N ASN A 77 18.37 -19.97 42.69
CA ASN A 77 19.68 -19.36 42.42
C ASN A 77 19.80 -18.73 41.01
N GLY A 78 18.77 -18.78 40.17
CA GLY A 78 18.77 -18.26 38.79
C GLY A 78 18.16 -16.85 38.66
N THR A 79 17.63 -16.31 39.76
CA THR A 79 17.07 -14.96 39.83
C THR A 79 18.16 -13.90 39.73
N LYS A 80 17.83 -12.68 39.27
CA LYS A 80 18.80 -11.58 39.12
C LYS A 80 19.45 -11.21 40.45
N SER A 81 18.71 -11.38 41.54
CA SER A 81 19.17 -11.12 42.91
C SER A 81 19.81 -12.33 43.60
N GLY A 82 19.71 -13.54 43.03
CA GLY A 82 20.15 -14.79 43.67
C GLY A 82 19.29 -15.20 44.88
N LEU A 83 18.11 -14.59 45.05
CA LEU A 83 17.15 -14.90 46.10
C LEU A 83 15.89 -15.55 45.55
N ILE A 84 15.25 -16.40 46.36
CA ILE A 84 13.91 -16.88 46.08
C ILE A 84 12.94 -15.70 46.20
N GLY A 85 12.16 -15.42 45.16
CA GLY A 85 11.18 -14.34 45.16
C GLY A 85 9.97 -14.56 46.08
N TRP A 86 9.06 -13.60 46.09
CA TRP A 86 7.91 -13.55 47.01
C TRP A 86 6.98 -14.77 46.98
N TRP A 87 7.01 -15.58 45.93
CA TRP A 87 6.24 -16.82 45.79
C TRP A 87 6.75 -17.99 46.64
N ALA A 88 7.80 -17.78 47.45
CA ALA A 88 8.25 -18.70 48.51
C ALA A 88 8.52 -20.15 48.06
N GLY A 89 9.10 -20.31 46.86
CA GLY A 89 9.48 -21.60 46.33
C GLY A 89 9.95 -21.50 44.88
N LEU A 90 9.65 -22.53 44.11
CA LEU A 90 9.95 -22.58 42.69
C LEU A 90 8.86 -21.86 41.90
N SER A 91 9.20 -21.31 40.72
CA SER A 91 8.18 -20.79 39.82
C SER A 91 7.31 -21.93 39.32
N ALA A 92 6.02 -21.69 39.17
CA ALA A 92 5.10 -22.70 38.63
C ALA A 92 5.47 -22.98 37.17
N ALA A 93 5.57 -24.26 36.83
CA ALA A 93 5.85 -24.75 35.48
C ALA A 93 4.56 -25.37 34.93
N LEU A 94 3.82 -24.61 34.14
CA LEU A 94 2.52 -25.05 33.61
C LEU A 94 2.74 -25.92 32.38
N THR A 95 1.95 -26.99 32.28
CA THR A 95 2.02 -27.93 31.14
C THR A 95 0.64 -28.21 30.53
N ASN A 96 -0.42 -27.69 31.15
CA ASN A 96 -1.78 -27.78 30.66
C ASN A 96 -2.37 -26.37 30.53
N VAL A 97 -2.99 -26.09 29.39
CA VAL A 97 -3.62 -24.79 29.08
C VAL A 97 -4.67 -24.37 30.11
N ASN A 98 -5.36 -25.33 30.74
CA ASN A 98 -6.38 -25.02 31.75
C ASN A 98 -5.78 -24.35 32.99
N GLN A 99 -4.49 -24.56 33.25
CA GLN A 99 -3.79 -23.92 34.36
C GLN A 99 -3.52 -22.44 34.11
N CYS A 100 -3.40 -22.00 32.84
CA CYS A 100 -3.09 -20.61 32.50
C CYS A 100 -4.10 -19.63 33.10
N ARG A 101 -5.38 -20.00 33.10
CA ARG A 101 -6.44 -19.11 33.62
C ARG A 101 -6.22 -18.71 35.07
N VAL A 102 -5.84 -19.63 35.95
CA VAL A 102 -5.77 -19.38 37.40
C VAL A 102 -4.32 -19.17 37.86
N GLU A 103 -3.41 -19.98 37.34
CA GLU A 103 -2.04 -20.08 37.85
C GLU A 103 -1.07 -19.11 37.16
N ASP A 104 -1.37 -18.63 35.93
CA ASP A 104 -0.48 -17.74 35.18
C ASP A 104 -0.52 -16.31 35.72
N ARG A 105 0.25 -16.07 36.78
CA ARG A 105 0.37 -14.79 37.47
C ARG A 105 1.83 -14.34 37.46
N PRO A 106 2.27 -13.58 36.45
CA PRO A 106 3.66 -13.16 36.33
C PRO A 106 4.09 -12.25 37.49
N ALA A 107 5.41 -12.14 37.68
CA ALA A 107 6.01 -11.29 38.71
C ALA A 107 6.47 -9.95 38.12
N GLY A 108 6.28 -8.85 38.85
CA GLY A 108 6.52 -7.49 38.37
C GLY A 108 5.66 -6.44 39.06
N LEU A 109 5.57 -5.25 38.48
CA LEU A 109 4.60 -4.20 38.84
C LEU A 109 3.77 -3.84 37.61
N HIS A 110 2.50 -3.48 37.80
CA HIS A 110 1.72 -2.90 36.72
C HIS A 110 2.25 -1.51 36.41
N TRP A 111 2.58 -1.27 35.15
CA TRP A 111 2.83 0.03 34.58
C TRP A 111 1.62 0.44 33.75
N LEU A 112 0.91 1.47 34.20
CA LEU A 112 -0.29 1.99 33.56
C LEU A 112 -0.01 3.39 33.05
N LYS A 113 -0.23 3.64 31.76
CA LYS A 113 0.00 4.93 31.12
C LYS A 113 -1.33 5.54 30.70
N TYR A 114 -1.47 6.83 30.99
CA TYR A 114 -2.62 7.64 30.67
C TYR A 114 -2.17 8.89 29.90
N GLN A 115 -2.91 9.21 28.86
CA GLN A 115 -2.71 10.33 27.97
C GLN A 115 -3.82 11.36 28.18
N ASN A 116 -3.50 12.64 27.96
CA ASN A 116 -4.49 13.72 28.03
C ASN A 116 -5.58 13.57 26.94
N PRO A 117 -6.88 13.79 27.26
CA PRO A 117 -7.45 14.00 28.58
C PRO A 117 -7.50 12.71 29.41
N LEU A 118 -7.06 12.80 30.67
CA LEU A 118 -6.92 11.67 31.60
C LEU A 118 -8.26 10.91 31.77
N ASN A 119 -8.24 9.59 31.56
CA ASN A 119 -9.32 8.71 31.98
C ASN A 119 -8.80 7.64 32.96
N PRO A 120 -8.98 7.81 34.28
CA PRO A 120 -8.46 6.88 35.29
C PRO A 120 -8.95 5.44 35.18
N ASN A 121 -10.08 5.20 34.50
CA ASN A 121 -10.68 3.88 34.37
C ASN A 121 -10.32 3.17 33.06
N TYR A 122 -9.69 3.88 32.11
CA TYR A 122 -9.23 3.31 30.84
C TYR A 122 -7.78 3.75 30.57
N PRO A 123 -6.79 2.95 31.03
CA PRO A 123 -5.40 3.20 30.69
C PRO A 123 -5.21 3.05 29.17
N ASP A 124 -4.41 3.95 28.59
CA ASP A 124 -4.12 3.94 27.15
C ASP A 124 -3.03 2.91 26.80
N GLN A 125 -2.24 2.50 27.79
CA GLN A 125 -1.30 1.39 27.70
C GLN A 125 -1.13 0.78 29.09
N ALA A 126 -0.99 -0.54 29.15
CA ALA A 126 -0.66 -1.27 30.36
C ALA A 126 0.43 -2.30 30.08
N GLU A 127 1.27 -2.59 31.07
CA GLU A 127 2.32 -3.62 31.00
C GLU A 127 2.65 -4.12 32.41
N ILE A 128 3.27 -5.30 32.53
CA ILE A 128 3.90 -5.75 33.78
C ILE A 128 5.41 -5.59 33.64
N ILE A 129 5.96 -4.57 34.31
CA ILE A 129 7.40 -4.36 34.32
C ILE A 129 8.08 -5.29 35.34
N ARG A 130 9.19 -5.88 34.93
CA ARG A 130 9.91 -6.90 35.73
C ARG A 130 11.14 -6.35 36.44
N GLU A 131 11.43 -5.08 36.21
CA GLU A 131 12.48 -4.31 36.86
C GLU A 131 12.00 -2.87 36.97
N THR A 132 12.23 -2.23 38.12
CA THR A 132 11.73 -0.86 38.38
C THR A 132 12.50 0.24 37.66
N ALA A 133 13.50 -0.11 36.84
CA ALA A 133 14.14 0.82 35.92
C ALA A 133 13.43 0.76 34.58
N SER A 134 12.76 1.85 34.20
CA SER A 134 11.94 1.89 32.99
C SER A 134 12.02 3.25 32.29
N HIS A 135 11.71 3.25 30.99
CA HIS A 135 11.70 4.44 30.15
C HIS A 135 10.25 4.83 29.84
N LEU A 136 9.80 5.98 30.35
CA LEU A 136 8.60 6.60 29.86
C LEU A 136 8.90 7.17 28.46
N LYS A 137 8.43 6.47 27.43
CA LYS A 137 8.55 6.89 26.03
C LYS A 137 7.27 7.56 25.56
N PHE A 138 7.43 8.67 24.87
CA PHE A 138 6.38 9.30 24.10
C PHE A 138 6.80 9.42 22.64
N GLU A 139 6.04 8.77 21.77
CA GLU A 139 6.11 8.89 20.32
C GLU A 139 4.82 9.60 19.89
N SER A 140 4.94 10.80 19.32
CA SER A 140 3.82 11.45 18.65
C SER A 140 3.73 10.89 17.23
N THR A 141 2.57 10.39 16.85
CA THR A 141 2.28 9.94 15.48
C THR A 141 1.91 11.11 14.57
N LEU A 142 1.48 12.25 15.14
CA LEU A 142 0.92 13.38 14.39
C LEU A 142 1.36 14.71 14.97
N ALA A 143 1.91 15.57 14.09
CA ALA A 143 2.29 16.93 14.45
C ALA A 143 1.11 17.78 15.00
N LYS A 144 -0.15 17.41 14.68
CA LYS A 144 -1.36 18.08 15.17
C LYS A 144 -1.76 17.71 16.61
N ASP A 145 -1.42 16.50 17.09
CA ASP A 145 -1.61 16.12 18.50
C ASP A 145 -0.69 16.90 19.43
N VAL A 146 0.39 17.44 18.86
CA VAL A 146 1.42 18.20 19.57
C VAL A 146 0.96 19.64 19.81
N ASP A 147 0.07 20.22 18.99
CA ASP A 147 -0.36 21.62 19.09
C ASP A 147 -1.16 21.96 20.37
N GLN A 148 -1.48 20.97 21.21
CA GLN A 148 -2.09 21.18 22.52
C GLN A 148 -1.06 20.87 23.63
N ASN A 149 -0.78 21.86 24.49
CA ASN A 149 -0.06 21.63 25.76
C ASN A 149 -0.70 20.46 26.51
N GLY A 150 -0.01 19.32 26.56
CA GLY A 150 -0.52 18.07 27.12
C GLY A 150 0.34 17.53 28.25
N PHE A 151 -0.13 16.46 28.88
CA PHE A 151 0.64 15.73 29.88
C PHE A 151 0.36 14.23 29.79
N TYR A 152 1.37 13.44 30.13
CA TYR A 152 1.25 12.01 30.37
C TYR A 152 1.31 11.74 31.86
N VAL A 153 0.51 10.80 32.33
CA VAL A 153 0.61 10.25 33.69
C VAL A 153 0.89 8.76 33.57
N ALA A 154 1.92 8.28 34.26
CA ALA A 154 2.18 6.87 34.41
C ALA A 154 2.13 6.48 35.89
N HIS A 155 1.59 5.30 36.15
CA HIS A 155 1.52 4.71 37.48
C HIS A 155 2.26 3.38 37.50
N TYR A 156 3.18 3.22 38.45
CA TYR A 156 3.75 1.90 38.79
C TYR A 156 3.07 1.41 40.06
N THR A 157 2.22 0.40 39.92
CA THR A 157 1.34 -0.09 41.01
C THR A 157 1.52 -1.58 41.26
N GLY A 158 1.37 -1.96 42.53
CA GLY A 158 1.49 -3.35 42.96
C GLY A 158 2.00 -3.44 44.38
N PHE A 159 2.84 -4.43 44.66
CA PHE A 159 3.39 -4.66 45.99
C PHE A 159 4.90 -4.89 45.96
N ILE A 160 5.58 -4.31 46.95
CA ILE A 160 7.00 -4.55 47.22
C ILE A 160 7.11 -5.52 48.39
N TYR A 161 7.93 -6.56 48.21
CA TYR A 161 8.33 -7.53 49.22
C TYR A 161 9.78 -7.30 49.63
N PRO A 162 10.06 -6.91 50.89
CA PRO A 162 11.44 -6.74 51.34
C PRO A 162 12.23 -8.04 51.50
N LEU A 163 11.58 -9.22 51.56
CA LEU A 163 12.19 -10.56 51.61
C LEU A 163 13.38 -10.76 52.58
N GLN A 164 13.36 -10.12 53.75
CA GLN A 164 14.46 -10.12 54.72
C GLN A 164 15.80 -9.60 54.15
N PHE A 165 15.75 -8.86 53.05
CA PHE A 165 16.93 -8.33 52.37
C PHE A 165 17.76 -7.43 53.31
N PRO A 166 19.06 -7.71 53.51
CA PRO A 166 19.89 -6.99 54.48
C PRO A 166 20.33 -5.62 53.94
N PRO A 167 20.27 -4.54 54.75
CA PRO A 167 20.77 -3.21 54.37
C PRO A 167 22.31 -3.13 54.48
N PRO A 168 22.96 -2.16 53.81
CA PRO A 168 24.39 -1.91 53.93
C PRO A 168 24.85 -1.45 55.33
N ASN A 169 25.89 -2.12 55.88
CA ASN A 169 26.73 -1.68 57.02
C ASN A 169 25.98 -1.29 58.30
N ASP A 170 25.37 -2.24 59.00
CA ASP A 170 24.71 -2.08 60.32
C ASP A 170 23.63 -0.99 60.44
N ASN A 171 23.33 -0.27 59.35
CA ASN A 171 22.29 0.74 59.31
C ASN A 171 20.94 0.03 59.14
N LYS A 172 20.08 0.12 60.16
CA LYS A 172 18.94 -0.82 60.38
C LYS A 172 17.76 -0.70 59.38
N SER A 173 17.87 0.09 58.30
CA SER A 173 16.75 0.38 57.39
C SER A 173 17.13 0.32 55.92
N LEU A 174 16.30 -0.39 55.12
CA LEU A 174 16.29 -0.27 53.67
C LEU A 174 15.79 1.13 53.29
N VAL A 175 16.53 1.79 52.40
CA VAL A 175 16.19 3.11 51.86
C VAL A 175 15.79 2.90 50.41
N LEU A 176 14.60 3.39 50.06
CA LEU A 176 14.12 3.43 48.69
C LEU A 176 14.43 4.81 48.11
N THR A 177 14.98 4.85 46.90
CA THR A 177 15.30 6.07 46.16
C THR A 177 14.49 6.03 44.87
N VAL A 178 13.93 7.17 44.46
CA VAL A 178 13.29 7.30 43.14
C VAL A 178 14.02 8.34 42.31
N GLY A 179 14.55 7.93 41.16
CA GLY A 179 15.18 8.81 40.19
C GLY A 179 14.24 9.15 39.04
N THR A 180 14.40 10.36 38.49
CA THR A 180 13.69 10.82 37.29
C THR A 180 14.58 11.78 36.49
N SER A 181 14.55 11.69 35.16
CA SER A 181 15.29 12.64 34.31
C SER A 181 14.47 13.89 33.97
N SER A 182 13.16 13.76 33.74
CA SER A 182 12.32 14.85 33.20
C SER A 182 10.84 14.81 33.62
N ALA A 183 10.40 13.79 34.35
CA ALA A 183 9.02 13.70 34.85
C ALA A 183 8.91 14.18 36.30
N LYS A 184 7.80 14.84 36.64
CA LYS A 184 7.38 15.08 38.02
C LYS A 184 6.94 13.76 38.63
N ILE A 185 7.45 13.40 39.80
CA ILE A 185 7.16 12.11 40.43
C ILE A 185 6.58 12.28 41.83
N THR A 186 5.67 11.39 42.22
CA THR A 186 5.20 11.23 43.59
C THR A 186 5.12 9.75 43.94
N LEU A 187 5.86 9.34 44.98
CA LEU A 187 5.84 7.97 45.45
C LEU A 187 4.94 7.84 46.69
N TYR A 188 3.97 6.95 46.59
CA TYR A 188 3.14 6.49 47.70
C TYR A 188 3.51 5.07 48.12
N LEU A 189 3.66 4.86 49.42
CA LEU A 189 3.94 3.55 50.00
C LEU A 189 3.03 3.31 51.20
N SER A 190 2.27 2.21 51.17
CA SER A 190 1.43 1.81 52.28
C SER A 190 2.24 1.34 53.49
N LYS A 191 1.63 1.42 54.67
CA LYS A 191 2.18 0.84 55.92
C LYS A 191 1.97 -0.67 55.98
N ASP A 192 1.13 -1.21 55.10
CA ASP A 192 0.77 -2.62 55.01
C ASP A 192 0.36 -2.99 53.57
N LYS A 193 -0.35 -4.10 53.43
CA LYS A 193 -0.83 -4.60 52.13
C LYS A 193 -2.03 -3.84 51.55
N TYR A 194 -2.65 -2.89 52.26
CA TYR A 194 -3.90 -2.26 51.82
C TYR A 194 -3.64 -0.91 51.16
N LYS A 195 -4.26 -0.68 49.99
CA LYS A 195 -4.17 0.57 49.22
C LYS A 195 -4.62 1.80 50.00
N LYS A 196 -5.65 1.67 50.85
CA LYS A 196 -6.19 2.74 51.69
C LYS A 196 -5.20 3.32 52.72
N ASN A 197 -4.18 2.55 53.09
CA ASN A 197 -3.19 2.95 54.09
C ASN A 197 -1.92 3.56 53.45
N LYS A 198 -1.99 3.95 52.17
CA LYS A 198 -0.88 4.60 51.44
C LYS A 198 -0.63 6.01 51.95
N GLU A 199 0.65 6.35 52.14
CA GLU A 199 1.09 7.70 52.45
C GLU A 199 2.17 8.14 51.45
N LYS A 200 2.25 9.45 51.17
CA LYS A 200 3.32 10.01 50.34
C LYS A 200 4.63 9.89 51.11
N VAL A 201 5.59 9.16 50.55
CA VAL A 201 6.92 8.96 51.17
C VAL A 201 8.02 9.77 50.49
N THR A 202 7.82 10.17 49.23
CA THR A 202 8.67 11.16 48.57
C THR A 202 8.01 11.70 47.31
N GLY A 203 8.62 12.70 46.67
CA GLY A 203 8.23 13.22 45.38
C GLY A 203 9.09 14.42 44.99
N SER A 204 9.16 14.68 43.69
CA SER A 204 9.78 15.92 43.19
C SER A 204 8.90 17.11 43.58
N GLY A 205 9.51 18.23 43.97
CA GLY A 205 8.80 19.49 44.18
C GLY A 205 8.20 20.04 42.87
N ASP A 206 7.66 21.26 42.91
CA ASP A 206 7.10 21.89 41.70
C ASP A 206 8.16 22.43 40.74
N ARG A 207 9.43 22.49 41.15
CA ARG A 207 10.56 22.87 40.30
C ARG A 207 11.27 21.64 39.74
N TYR A 208 11.33 21.57 38.41
CA TYR A 208 12.06 20.56 37.66
C TYR A 208 13.58 20.74 37.86
N GLU A 209 14.22 19.77 38.52
CA GLU A 209 15.67 19.63 38.50
C GLU A 209 16.01 18.37 37.68
N LYS A 210 16.91 18.52 36.70
CA LYS A 210 17.32 17.40 35.84
C LYS A 210 18.10 16.37 36.65
N SER A 211 17.67 15.11 36.58
CA SER A 211 18.37 13.93 37.11
C SER A 211 18.65 13.97 38.61
N VAL A 212 17.59 14.12 39.41
CA VAL A 212 17.67 14.12 40.88
C VAL A 212 17.03 12.85 41.45
N ALA A 213 17.71 12.27 42.44
CA ALA A 213 17.28 11.08 43.15
C ALA A 213 16.65 11.46 44.50
N TYR A 214 15.40 11.04 44.73
CA TYR A 214 14.62 11.40 45.91
C TYR A 214 14.50 10.22 46.87
N LYS A 215 15.02 10.36 48.09
CA LYS A 215 14.96 9.32 49.12
C LYS A 215 13.56 9.27 49.77
N ALA A 216 12.98 8.09 49.86
CA ALA A 216 11.71 7.83 50.51
C ALA A 216 11.86 7.87 52.05
N ARG A 217 10.98 8.64 52.70
CA ARG A 217 10.90 8.72 54.17
C ARG A 217 9.43 8.75 54.60
N ARG A 218 9.12 8.08 55.70
CA ARG A 218 7.80 8.20 56.33
C ARG A 218 7.74 9.49 57.14
N ILE A 219 6.52 10.00 57.33
CA ILE A 219 6.28 11.13 58.22
C ILE A 219 6.73 10.73 59.64
N GLY A 220 7.60 11.54 60.25
CA GLY A 220 8.17 11.27 61.57
C GLY A 220 9.38 10.31 61.61
N ASP A 221 10.09 10.12 60.49
CA ASP A 221 11.33 9.31 60.39
C ASP A 221 11.20 7.85 60.88
N SER A 222 9.99 7.28 60.82
CA SER A 222 9.77 5.86 61.08
C SER A 222 10.36 4.97 59.97
N ARG A 223 10.64 3.70 60.30
CA ARG A 223 11.19 2.73 59.33
C ARG A 223 10.27 2.60 58.11
N LEU A 224 10.85 2.70 56.92
CA LEU A 224 10.10 2.61 55.66
C LEU A 224 9.35 1.26 55.53
N PHE A 225 10.02 0.15 55.85
CA PHE A 225 9.38 -1.17 55.96
C PHE A 225 9.40 -1.62 57.43
N THR A 226 8.23 -1.64 58.07
CA THR A 226 8.07 -1.94 59.50
C THR A 226 8.35 -3.41 59.80
N ASN A 227 7.87 -4.31 58.94
CA ASN A 227 8.10 -5.74 58.92
C ASN A 227 8.82 -6.15 57.62
N ARG A 228 9.96 -6.83 57.73
CA ARG A 228 10.75 -7.33 56.59
C ARG A 228 10.68 -8.85 56.43
N SER A 229 9.80 -9.53 57.15
CA SER A 229 9.59 -10.97 56.97
C SER A 229 9.19 -11.30 55.54
N ARG A 230 9.44 -12.54 55.11
CA ARG A 230 9.23 -13.00 53.73
C ARG A 230 7.80 -12.77 53.22
N GLY A 231 6.80 -12.91 54.09
CA GLY A 231 5.39 -12.70 53.74
C GLY A 231 4.91 -11.25 53.86
N ALA A 232 5.74 -10.32 54.34
CA ALA A 232 5.36 -8.93 54.47
C ALA A 232 5.40 -8.24 53.09
N LYS A 233 4.26 -7.66 52.69
CA LYS A 233 4.12 -6.89 51.46
C LYS A 233 3.53 -5.52 51.71
N TYR A 234 3.93 -4.56 50.88
CA TYR A 234 3.52 -3.16 50.99
C TYR A 234 3.00 -2.69 49.64
N TYR A 235 1.79 -2.11 49.64
CA TYR A 235 1.26 -1.51 48.42
C TYR A 235 2.13 -0.31 48.01
N VAL A 236 2.52 -0.25 46.75
CA VAL A 236 3.30 0.84 46.14
C VAL A 236 2.51 1.45 44.99
N ASP A 237 2.61 2.77 44.86
CA ASP A 237 2.03 3.55 43.77
C ASP A 237 2.97 4.73 43.47
N LEU A 238 3.76 4.60 42.41
CA LEU A 238 4.58 5.69 41.89
C LEU A 238 3.85 6.37 40.75
N GLU A 239 3.40 7.59 40.99
CA GLU A 239 2.83 8.46 39.98
C GLU A 239 3.94 9.28 39.33
N ALA A 240 3.98 9.30 37.99
CA ALA A 240 4.93 10.07 37.21
C ALA A 240 4.21 10.86 36.13
N GLN A 241 4.31 12.18 36.18
CA GLN A 241 3.72 13.11 35.24
C GLN A 241 4.80 13.75 34.36
N LEU A 242 4.68 13.59 33.04
CA LEU A 242 5.52 14.26 32.06
C LEU A 242 4.69 15.31 31.33
N ASN A 243 5.03 16.58 31.52
CA ASN A 243 4.41 17.68 30.78
C ASN A 243 5.09 17.82 29.40
N ILE A 244 4.29 17.97 28.36
CA ILE A 244 4.76 18.14 26.99
C ILE A 244 4.68 19.63 26.65
N THR A 245 5.81 20.21 26.28
CA THR A 245 5.88 21.59 25.80
C THR A 245 6.33 21.59 24.35
N THR A 246 5.57 22.22 23.47
CA THR A 246 5.89 22.33 22.05
C THR A 246 7.00 23.34 21.79
N SER A 247 8.11 22.89 21.21
CA SER A 247 9.03 23.76 20.47
C SER A 247 8.90 23.48 18.98
N GLN A 248 8.42 24.47 18.24
CA GLN A 248 8.34 24.61 16.77
C GLN A 248 8.84 23.41 15.92
N ASN A 249 7.89 22.72 15.28
CA ASN A 249 8.04 21.94 14.04
C ASN A 249 9.01 20.74 14.00
N SER A 250 9.35 20.12 15.13
CA SER A 250 10.02 18.81 15.12
C SER A 250 9.30 17.83 16.04
N VAL A 251 8.92 16.66 15.49
CA VAL A 251 8.47 15.50 16.28
C VAL A 251 9.68 15.06 17.12
N THR A 252 9.81 15.62 18.31
CA THR A 252 10.86 15.26 19.24
C THR A 252 10.32 14.14 20.13
N GLU A 253 10.98 12.98 20.08
CA GLU A 253 10.67 11.87 20.98
C GLU A 253 11.03 12.28 22.41
N PHE A 254 10.02 12.43 23.27
CA PHE A 254 10.25 12.77 24.68
C PHE A 254 10.46 11.48 25.48
N LYS A 255 11.60 11.39 26.17
CA LYS A 255 11.94 10.26 27.04
C LYS A 255 12.20 10.75 28.46
N SER A 256 11.58 10.10 29.43
CA SER A 256 11.98 10.20 30.84
C SER A 256 12.39 8.84 31.37
N THR A 257 13.56 8.72 31.98
CA THR A 257 13.93 7.54 32.77
C THR A 257 13.32 7.67 34.15
N ILE A 258 12.75 6.58 34.65
CA ILE A 258 12.23 6.51 36.02
C ILE A 258 12.74 5.21 36.62
N ASP A 259 13.38 5.34 37.77
CA ASP A 259 13.98 4.22 38.47
C ASP A 259 13.58 4.24 39.95
N ILE A 260 13.12 3.10 40.45
CA ILE A 260 12.98 2.88 41.89
C ILE A 260 14.13 1.97 42.31
N THR A 261 15.03 2.47 43.16
CA THR A 261 16.21 1.74 43.60
C THR A 261 16.23 1.61 45.12
N TRP A 262 17.01 0.65 45.61
CA TRP A 262 17.30 0.49 47.02
C TRP A 262 18.80 0.42 47.29
N ASN A 263 19.19 0.67 48.54
CA ASN A 263 20.60 0.61 48.93
C ASN A 263 21.09 -0.85 49.09
N ASN A 264 22.13 -1.24 48.33
CA ASN A 264 22.77 -2.57 48.41
C ASN A 264 24.29 -2.49 48.69
N ILE A 265 24.90 -3.58 49.19
CA ILE A 265 26.35 -3.85 49.18
C ILE A 265 26.63 -4.93 48.13
N ARG A 266 27.33 -4.59 47.04
CA ARG A 266 28.10 -5.59 46.29
C ARG A 266 29.48 -5.72 46.92
N GLN A 267 29.83 -6.89 47.44
CA GLN A 267 31.25 -7.22 47.57
C GLN A 267 31.81 -7.40 46.15
N LYS A 268 32.57 -6.41 45.64
CA LYS A 268 33.37 -6.61 44.43
C LYS A 268 34.40 -7.72 44.70
N LYS A 269 34.13 -8.94 44.23
CA LYS A 269 35.19 -9.93 44.00
C LYS A 269 35.99 -9.47 42.78
N ASN A 270 36.96 -8.57 43.00
CA ASN A 270 38.31 -8.64 42.43
C ASN A 270 39.07 -7.31 42.57
N ASN A 271 40.29 -7.45 43.09
CA ASN A 271 41.44 -6.55 43.07
C ASN A 271 41.42 -5.29 43.97
N LEU A 272 42.05 -5.46 45.14
CA LEU A 272 42.99 -4.52 45.77
C LEU A 272 42.68 -3.02 45.64
N ARG A 273 41.54 -2.60 46.20
CA ARG A 273 41.31 -1.34 46.94
C ARG A 273 39.86 -1.37 47.41
N GLN A 274 39.66 -1.79 48.66
CA GLN A 274 38.34 -1.80 49.30
C GLN A 274 37.86 -0.36 49.49
N LYS A 275 36.96 0.09 48.60
CA LYS A 275 35.96 1.10 48.93
C LYS A 275 34.62 0.37 49.00
N ASN A 276 34.00 0.38 50.17
CA ASN A 276 32.59 -0.02 50.34
C ASN A 276 31.73 1.08 49.68
N GLU A 277 31.58 1.04 48.36
CA GLU A 277 30.58 1.84 47.67
C GLU A 277 29.19 1.20 47.87
N VAL A 278 28.25 2.01 48.35
CA VAL A 278 26.83 1.63 48.41
C VAL A 278 26.29 1.82 47.00
N ASP A 279 26.14 0.73 46.25
CA ASP A 279 25.53 0.75 44.93
C ASP A 279 24.00 0.73 45.10
N GLU A 280 23.31 1.74 44.56
CA GLU A 280 21.86 1.71 44.41
C GLU A 280 21.49 0.68 43.33
N GLN A 281 20.54 -0.21 43.63
CA GLN A 281 20.11 -1.28 42.71
C GLN A 281 18.60 -1.18 42.44
N ALA A 282 18.19 -1.36 41.18
CA ALA A 282 16.78 -1.48 40.82
C ALA A 282 16.14 -2.74 41.47
N LEU A 283 14.87 -2.63 41.82
CA LEU A 283 14.10 -3.77 42.29
C LEU A 283 13.73 -4.63 41.09
N THR A 284 14.05 -5.91 41.15
CA THR A 284 13.73 -6.91 40.14
C THR A 284 12.52 -7.73 40.57
N TYR A 285 11.90 -8.47 39.63
CA TYR A 285 10.62 -9.18 39.77
C TYR A 285 10.51 -10.10 41.00
N GLU A 286 11.61 -10.54 41.60
CA GLU A 286 11.61 -11.32 42.84
C GLU A 286 11.00 -10.57 44.03
N PHE A 287 11.12 -9.23 44.03
CA PHE A 287 10.59 -8.34 45.06
C PHE A 287 9.24 -7.71 44.70
N LEU A 288 8.76 -7.94 43.47
CA LEU A 288 7.64 -7.22 42.89
C LEU A 288 6.48 -8.15 42.59
N GLN A 289 5.33 -7.87 43.17
CA GLN A 289 4.07 -8.52 42.84
C GLN A 289 3.16 -7.50 42.15
N PRO A 290 2.55 -7.84 41.00
CA PRO A 290 1.56 -6.97 40.38
C PRO A 290 0.38 -6.72 41.32
N TYR A 291 -0.40 -5.67 41.04
CA TYR A 291 -1.60 -5.40 41.82
C TYR A 291 -2.56 -6.60 41.79
N TYR A 292 -3.15 -6.91 42.94
CA TYR A 292 -3.96 -8.10 43.16
C TYR A 292 -4.94 -7.82 44.31
N GLU A 293 -6.19 -7.53 43.98
CA GLU A 293 -7.26 -7.30 44.96
C GLU A 293 -8.57 -8.01 44.59
N GLY A 294 -8.85 -8.19 43.30
CA GLY A 294 -10.05 -8.87 42.80
C GLY A 294 -11.24 -7.93 42.57
N ASN A 295 -11.02 -6.64 42.40
CA ASN A 295 -12.09 -5.65 42.20
C ASN A 295 -12.49 -5.53 40.72
N CYS A 296 -12.79 -6.66 40.07
CA CYS A 296 -12.98 -6.75 38.62
C CYS A 296 -14.17 -5.92 38.11
N ASP A 297 -15.22 -5.78 38.93
CA ASP A 297 -16.45 -5.04 38.58
C ASP A 297 -16.22 -3.53 38.32
N GLN A 298 -15.08 -2.98 38.76
CA GLN A 298 -14.74 -1.57 38.54
C GLN A 298 -14.18 -1.30 37.14
N HIS A 299 -13.92 -2.34 36.35
CA HIS A 299 -13.25 -2.24 35.06
C HIS A 299 -14.19 -2.62 33.91
N TYR A 300 -14.29 -1.74 32.92
CA TYR A 300 -15.17 -1.89 31.76
C TYR A 300 -14.42 -2.07 30.43
N ASN A 301 -13.10 -2.23 30.48
CA ASN A 301 -12.24 -2.44 29.32
C ASN A 301 -11.10 -3.40 29.68
N CYS A 302 -10.49 -4.03 28.68
CA CYS A 302 -9.49 -5.07 28.88
C CYS A 302 -8.25 -4.59 29.64
N LEU A 303 -7.64 -3.47 29.22
CA LEU A 303 -6.43 -2.95 29.87
C LEU A 303 -6.68 -2.55 31.33
N GLY A 304 -7.82 -1.94 31.62
CA GLY A 304 -8.27 -1.64 32.99
C GLY A 304 -8.50 -2.92 33.79
N CYS A 305 -9.16 -3.91 33.20
CA CYS A 305 -9.42 -5.20 33.86
C CYS A 305 -8.14 -5.89 34.30
N LEU A 306 -7.16 -5.96 33.40
CA LEU A 306 -5.87 -6.59 33.66
C LEU A 306 -4.88 -5.70 34.43
N SER A 307 -5.30 -4.50 34.85
CA SER A 307 -4.56 -3.71 35.85
C SER A 307 -4.67 -4.31 37.27
N ASP A 308 -5.56 -5.29 37.46
CA ASP A 308 -5.64 -6.17 38.62
C ASP A 308 -5.41 -7.62 38.16
N ASN A 309 -4.32 -8.23 38.64
CA ASN A 309 -3.89 -9.56 38.20
C ASN A 309 -4.83 -10.68 38.66
N ALA A 310 -5.78 -10.39 39.56
CA ALA A 310 -6.86 -11.29 39.95
C ALA A 310 -7.97 -11.42 38.89
N CYS A 311 -8.00 -10.52 37.92
CA CYS A 311 -9.07 -10.39 36.93
C CYS A 311 -8.65 -10.87 35.54
N GLY A 312 -9.63 -11.24 34.73
CA GLY A 312 -9.49 -11.60 33.32
C GLY A 312 -10.59 -10.95 32.49
N TRP A 313 -10.31 -10.66 31.23
CA TRP A 313 -11.25 -10.00 30.33
C TRP A 313 -11.96 -11.01 29.43
N CYS A 314 -13.29 -11.09 29.51
CA CYS A 314 -14.11 -11.94 28.65
C CYS A 314 -14.44 -11.20 27.34
N VAL A 315 -13.97 -11.73 26.22
CA VAL A 315 -14.14 -11.10 24.89
C VAL A 315 -15.60 -11.11 24.44
N GLU A 316 -16.30 -12.23 24.63
CA GLU A 316 -17.68 -12.45 24.17
C GLU A 316 -18.69 -11.54 24.88
N THR A 317 -18.57 -11.39 26.20
CA THR A 317 -19.48 -10.55 26.99
C THR A 317 -18.97 -9.12 27.17
N ARG A 318 -17.73 -8.83 26.74
CA ARG A 318 -17.03 -7.55 26.95
C ARG A 318 -17.07 -7.12 28.43
N SER A 319 -16.74 -8.04 29.33
CA SER A 319 -16.78 -7.80 30.77
C SER A 319 -15.54 -8.31 31.48
N CYS A 320 -15.17 -7.62 32.56
CA CYS A 320 -14.11 -8.05 33.46
C CYS A 320 -14.65 -9.04 34.49
N VAL A 321 -13.97 -10.17 34.71
CA VAL A 321 -14.39 -11.23 35.63
C VAL A 321 -13.22 -11.71 36.49
N LEU A 322 -13.51 -12.32 37.64
CA LEU A 322 -12.50 -12.96 38.47
C LEU A 322 -11.96 -14.24 37.82
N ARG A 323 -10.64 -14.44 37.90
CA ARG A 323 -9.98 -15.63 37.36
C ARG A 323 -10.31 -16.91 38.14
N ASP A 324 -10.48 -16.77 39.46
CA ASP A 324 -10.57 -17.85 40.45
C ASP A 324 -12.00 -18.27 40.82
N GLU A 325 -13.03 -17.77 40.13
CA GLU A 325 -14.40 -18.18 40.44
C GLU A 325 -14.58 -19.69 40.20
N ASN A 326 -14.85 -20.43 41.29
CA ASN A 326 -15.17 -21.85 41.26
C ASN A 326 -16.41 -22.10 40.38
N ASP A 327 -16.27 -22.95 39.36
CA ASP A 327 -17.39 -23.47 38.55
C ASP A 327 -18.41 -24.31 39.36
N THR A 328 -18.24 -24.49 40.68
CA THR A 328 -19.00 -25.44 41.50
C THR A 328 -20.35 -24.96 42.03
N GLU A 329 -20.71 -23.67 41.92
CA GLU A 329 -22.01 -23.18 42.40
C GLU A 329 -23.14 -23.14 41.34
N ILE A 330 -22.88 -23.57 40.10
CA ILE A 330 -23.89 -23.57 39.03
C ILE A 330 -24.16 -25.00 38.56
N SER A 331 -24.66 -25.84 39.47
CA SER A 331 -25.26 -27.14 39.10
C SER A 331 -26.66 -27.37 39.67
N ASN A 332 -27.29 -26.36 40.31
CA ASN A 332 -28.58 -26.58 40.98
C ASN A 332 -29.68 -25.53 40.74
N ASN A 333 -29.53 -24.56 39.84
CA ASN A 333 -30.65 -23.67 39.51
C ASN A 333 -31.05 -23.73 38.04
N LYS A 334 -32.31 -24.14 37.85
CA LYS A 334 -33.05 -24.25 36.60
C LYS A 334 -32.82 -23.06 35.67
N PHE A 335 -32.51 -23.41 34.42
CA PHE A 335 -32.57 -22.59 33.23
C PHE A 335 -33.87 -21.75 33.15
N THR A 336 -33.70 -20.43 33.24
CA THR A 336 -34.53 -19.43 32.56
C THR A 336 -33.68 -18.16 32.38
N ASP A 337 -33.48 -17.74 31.12
CA ASP A 337 -33.01 -16.42 30.64
C ASP A 337 -31.59 -15.89 31.01
N ASN A 338 -30.57 -16.74 31.22
CA ASN A 338 -29.20 -16.29 31.50
C ASN A 338 -28.07 -17.02 30.73
N GLU A 339 -28.28 -17.44 29.49
CA GLU A 339 -27.22 -18.09 28.67
C GLU A 339 -26.05 -17.17 28.28
N ILE A 340 -26.17 -15.85 28.45
CA ILE A 340 -25.15 -14.88 28.00
C ILE A 340 -24.07 -14.63 29.07
N LYS A 341 -24.37 -14.77 30.36
CA LYS A 341 -23.40 -14.52 31.45
C LYS A 341 -22.46 -15.70 31.75
N ASP A 342 -22.72 -16.87 31.18
CA ASP A 342 -22.01 -18.13 31.48
C ASP A 342 -20.99 -18.55 30.41
N LYS A 343 -20.82 -17.80 29.31
CA LYS A 343 -19.91 -18.20 28.21
C LYS A 343 -18.42 -18.17 28.57
N CYS A 344 -18.03 -17.39 29.58
CA CYS A 344 -16.65 -17.32 30.09
C CYS A 344 -16.48 -18.06 31.43
N LYS A 345 -17.41 -18.97 31.77
CA LYS A 345 -17.33 -19.89 32.91
C LYS A 345 -17.35 -21.35 32.38
N GLY A 346 -16.68 -22.29 33.04
CA GLY A 346 -16.54 -23.68 32.60
C GLY A 346 -15.33 -24.03 31.70
N ASP A 347 -15.26 -25.30 31.29
CA ASP A 347 -14.09 -25.95 30.64
C ASP A 347 -13.67 -25.36 29.26
N MET A 348 -14.56 -24.64 28.55
CA MET A 348 -14.24 -23.96 27.28
C MET A 348 -13.87 -22.48 27.43
N ALA A 349 -13.91 -21.93 28.66
CA ALA A 349 -13.66 -20.52 28.93
C ALA A 349 -12.20 -20.08 28.73
N HIS A 350 -11.25 -21.02 28.68
CA HIS A 350 -9.82 -20.72 28.50
C HIS A 350 -9.51 -20.02 27.17
N HIS A 351 -10.34 -20.20 26.14
CA HIS A 351 -10.17 -19.53 24.84
C HIS A 351 -10.84 -18.15 24.77
N LEU A 352 -11.68 -17.80 25.74
CA LEU A 352 -12.52 -16.61 25.70
C LEU A 352 -12.12 -15.55 26.74
N LEU A 353 -11.23 -15.92 27.67
CA LEU A 353 -10.73 -15.07 28.74
C LEU A 353 -9.29 -14.64 28.47
N ILE A 354 -9.09 -13.36 28.18
CA ILE A 354 -7.77 -12.76 28.06
C ILE A 354 -7.20 -12.55 29.47
N THR A 355 -6.01 -13.10 29.73
CA THR A 355 -5.27 -12.94 30.99
C THR A 355 -3.90 -12.28 30.81
N ASN A 356 -3.45 -12.12 29.56
CA ASN A 356 -2.23 -11.40 29.22
C ASN A 356 -2.58 -9.99 28.71
N ILE A 357 -1.91 -8.96 29.24
CA ILE A 357 -2.14 -7.56 28.86
C ILE A 357 -1.83 -7.32 27.37
N ALA A 358 -0.84 -8.02 26.81
CA ALA A 358 -0.44 -7.86 25.41
C ALA A 358 -1.51 -8.34 24.40
N GLU A 359 -2.44 -9.18 24.85
CA GLU A 359 -3.54 -9.71 24.03
C GLU A 359 -4.80 -8.82 24.09
N CYS A 360 -4.81 -7.76 24.91
CA CYS A 360 -5.96 -6.87 25.01
C CYS A 360 -6.23 -6.12 23.71
N PRO A 361 -7.49 -6.08 23.24
CA PRO A 361 -7.85 -5.26 22.09
C PRO A 361 -7.67 -3.79 22.44
N VAL A 362 -6.91 -3.06 21.61
CA VAL A 362 -6.73 -1.62 21.71
C VAL A 362 -7.23 -0.92 20.46
N CYS A 363 -7.58 0.37 20.58
CA CYS A 363 -8.17 1.09 19.45
C CYS A 363 -7.27 1.08 18.21
N SER A 364 -5.94 1.11 18.38
CA SER A 364 -4.98 1.06 17.27
C SER A 364 -5.03 -0.22 16.43
N ASP A 365 -5.66 -1.28 16.92
CA ASP A 365 -5.81 -2.55 16.18
C ASP A 365 -6.90 -2.45 15.12
N TYR A 366 -7.84 -1.50 15.25
CA TYR A 366 -8.87 -1.26 14.26
C TYR A 366 -8.32 -0.48 13.08
N VAL A 367 -8.25 -1.14 11.92
CA VAL A 367 -7.79 -0.56 10.65
C VAL A 367 -8.92 0.01 9.79
N SER A 368 -10.17 -0.12 10.23
CA SER A 368 -11.35 0.36 9.49
C SER A 368 -12.16 1.34 10.33
N CYS A 369 -12.72 2.36 9.67
CA CYS A 369 -13.60 3.33 10.33
C CYS A 369 -14.83 2.65 10.93
N SER A 370 -15.43 1.69 10.22
CA SER A 370 -16.65 1.01 10.67
C SER A 370 -16.42 0.22 11.95
N ASP A 371 -15.33 -0.55 12.03
CA ASP A 371 -15.05 -1.38 13.20
C ASP A 371 -14.62 -0.50 14.39
N CYS A 372 -13.78 0.51 14.12
CA CYS A 372 -13.32 1.46 15.13
C CYS A 372 -14.48 2.25 15.76
N SER A 373 -15.37 2.81 14.94
CA SER A 373 -16.47 3.65 15.43
C SER A 373 -17.63 2.84 16.02
N ALA A 374 -17.72 1.54 15.71
CA ALA A 374 -18.65 0.62 16.35
C ALA A 374 -18.24 0.30 17.80
N ASP A 375 -16.96 0.42 18.14
CA ASP A 375 -16.47 0.31 19.51
C ASP A 375 -16.80 1.60 20.29
N ASN A 376 -17.41 1.45 21.48
CA ASN A 376 -17.82 2.57 22.32
C ASN A 376 -16.64 3.26 23.01
N LEU A 377 -15.45 2.65 23.01
CA LEU A 377 -14.22 3.18 23.60
C LEU A 377 -13.31 3.88 22.57
N CYS A 378 -13.62 3.77 21.28
CA CYS A 378 -12.77 4.25 20.20
C CYS A 378 -13.46 5.28 19.29
N GLU A 379 -12.65 6.08 18.59
CA GLU A 379 -13.08 7.06 17.58
C GLU A 379 -12.08 7.09 16.42
N TRP A 380 -12.59 7.31 15.21
CA TRP A 380 -11.80 7.27 13.99
C TRP A 380 -11.39 8.67 13.55
N VAL A 381 -10.09 8.89 13.39
CA VAL A 381 -9.53 10.16 12.89
C VAL A 381 -9.48 10.11 11.37
N ILE A 382 -10.21 11.01 10.71
CA ILE A 382 -10.38 11.00 9.24
C ILE A 382 -9.08 11.39 8.54
N ASP A 383 -8.44 12.48 8.98
CA ASP A 383 -7.26 13.07 8.33
C ASP A 383 -6.10 12.07 8.17
N ASP A 384 -5.93 11.19 9.17
CA ASP A 384 -4.78 10.29 9.30
C ASP A 384 -5.17 8.81 9.27
N ALA A 385 -6.43 8.51 8.95
CA ALA A 385 -6.97 7.17 8.75
C ALA A 385 -6.55 6.13 9.81
N HIS A 386 -6.67 6.49 11.09
CA HIS A 386 -6.35 5.60 12.19
C HIS A 386 -7.37 5.73 13.33
N CYS A 387 -7.42 4.70 14.17
CA CYS A 387 -8.35 4.61 15.28
C CYS A 387 -7.65 4.95 16.60
N ILE A 388 -8.28 5.82 17.40
CA ILE A 388 -7.77 6.25 18.71
C ILE A 388 -8.83 6.07 19.79
N ARG A 389 -8.43 6.26 21.05
CA ARG A 389 -9.37 6.29 22.16
C ARG A 389 -10.34 7.48 22.02
N ARG A 390 -11.62 7.21 22.25
CA ARG A 390 -12.71 8.18 22.22
C ARG A 390 -12.51 9.35 23.19
N GLY A 391 -12.86 10.56 22.75
CA GLY A 391 -12.86 11.79 23.53
C GLY A 391 -11.57 12.61 23.45
N ARG A 392 -10.75 12.40 22.41
CA ARG A 392 -9.49 13.13 22.21
C ARG A 392 -9.60 14.17 21.08
N VAL A 393 -10.31 13.81 20.01
CA VAL A 393 -10.47 14.66 18.83
C VAL A 393 -11.95 14.98 18.64
N GLU A 394 -12.26 16.26 18.51
CA GLU A 394 -13.65 16.74 18.40
C GLU A 394 -14.30 16.27 17.09
N GLU A 395 -13.57 16.35 15.98
CA GLU A 395 -14.01 16.00 14.62
C GLU A 395 -13.92 14.50 14.27
N ALA A 396 -13.53 13.64 15.23
CA ALA A 396 -13.41 12.21 14.99
C ALA A 396 -14.77 11.50 14.86
N VAL A 397 -14.82 10.46 14.02
CA VAL A 397 -16.03 9.67 13.76
C VAL A 397 -16.28 8.69 14.89
N LYS A 398 -17.48 8.78 15.49
CA LYS A 398 -17.92 7.98 16.66
C LYS A 398 -19.10 7.05 16.36
N ASP A 399 -19.69 7.17 15.18
CA ASP A 399 -20.79 6.33 14.69
C ASP A 399 -20.42 5.77 13.31
N PRO A 400 -20.52 4.45 13.08
CA PRO A 400 -20.25 3.81 11.80
C PRO A 400 -21.00 4.42 10.61
N LYS A 401 -22.17 5.01 10.84
CA LYS A 401 -22.97 5.67 9.79
C LYS A 401 -22.30 6.92 9.22
N ASN A 402 -21.42 7.55 9.99
CA ASN A 402 -20.69 8.74 9.58
C ASN A 402 -19.34 8.39 8.90
N CYS A 403 -19.01 7.11 8.76
CA CYS A 403 -17.84 6.68 8.01
C CYS A 403 -18.03 6.92 6.51
N SER A 404 -16.96 7.35 5.85
CA SER A 404 -16.92 7.38 4.38
C SER A 404 -17.04 5.97 3.81
N VAL A 405 -17.78 5.84 2.71
CA VAL A 405 -17.87 4.59 1.94
C VAL A 405 -16.45 4.17 1.52
N PRO A 406 -16.02 2.93 1.80
CA PRO A 406 -14.70 2.42 1.42
C PRO A 406 -14.46 2.57 -0.08
N CYS A 407 -13.21 2.81 -0.49
CA CYS A 407 -12.89 3.03 -1.91
C CYS A 407 -13.40 1.87 -2.79
N TYR A 408 -13.16 0.61 -2.41
CA TYR A 408 -13.58 -0.57 -3.19
C TYR A 408 -15.10 -0.66 -3.45
N ALA A 409 -15.93 -0.04 -2.63
CA ALA A 409 -17.37 -0.04 -2.78
C ALA A 409 -17.88 1.09 -3.71
N ARG A 410 -17.00 1.99 -4.14
CA ARG A 410 -17.31 3.08 -5.08
C ARG A 410 -17.14 2.58 -6.50
N THR A 411 -18.22 2.65 -7.28
CA THR A 411 -18.29 2.04 -8.62
C THR A 411 -18.08 3.03 -9.76
N SER A 412 -17.89 4.32 -9.47
CA SER A 412 -17.66 5.35 -10.50
C SER A 412 -16.44 6.20 -10.16
N CYS A 413 -15.75 6.71 -11.20
CA CYS A 413 -14.64 7.64 -11.02
C CYS A 413 -15.06 8.89 -10.22
N PHE A 414 -16.25 9.43 -10.49
CA PHE A 414 -16.77 10.59 -9.79
C PHE A 414 -16.99 10.29 -8.30
N ASP A 415 -17.60 9.15 -7.96
CA ASP A 415 -17.78 8.78 -6.56
C ASP A 415 -16.44 8.51 -5.87
N CYS A 416 -15.50 7.87 -6.59
CA CYS A 416 -14.15 7.59 -6.11
C CYS A 416 -13.37 8.87 -5.75
N THR A 417 -13.50 9.91 -6.56
CA THR A 417 -12.72 11.15 -6.48
C THR A 417 -13.48 12.33 -5.84
N SER A 418 -14.77 12.16 -5.52
CA SER A 418 -15.65 13.22 -5.00
C SER A 418 -15.24 13.75 -3.62
N LYS A 419 -14.54 12.94 -2.82
CA LYS A 419 -14.09 13.30 -1.47
C LYS A 419 -12.58 13.50 -1.47
N ARG A 420 -12.08 14.34 -0.55
CA ARG A 420 -10.63 14.50 -0.26
C ARG A 420 -9.99 13.25 0.37
N ASP A 421 -10.69 12.12 0.35
CA ASP A 421 -10.21 10.83 0.82
C ASP A 421 -9.06 10.34 -0.08
N GLU A 422 -8.16 9.51 0.46
CA GLU A 422 -7.04 8.89 -0.27
C GLU A 422 -7.46 7.74 -1.20
N CYS A 423 -8.56 7.90 -1.93
CA CYS A 423 -8.97 6.97 -2.97
C CYS A 423 -8.34 7.37 -4.32
N ALA A 424 -7.99 6.36 -5.11
CA ALA A 424 -7.55 6.48 -6.48
C ALA A 424 -8.41 5.57 -7.36
N TRP A 425 -8.94 6.14 -8.43
CA TRP A 425 -9.66 5.44 -9.48
C TRP A 425 -8.66 4.89 -10.48
N CYS A 426 -8.76 3.59 -10.77
CA CYS A 426 -8.05 2.96 -11.86
C CYS A 426 -8.94 2.89 -13.09
N GLU A 427 -8.55 3.60 -14.16
CA GLU A 427 -9.37 3.66 -15.37
C GLU A 427 -9.46 2.30 -16.07
N ASN A 428 -8.33 1.58 -16.20
CA ASN A 428 -8.29 0.30 -16.92
C ASN A 428 -9.11 -0.81 -16.26
N THR A 429 -9.16 -0.85 -14.92
CA THR A 429 -9.86 -1.91 -14.18
C THR A 429 -11.23 -1.50 -13.69
N HIS A 430 -11.62 -0.23 -13.87
CA HIS A 430 -12.84 0.37 -13.33
C HIS A 430 -13.02 0.13 -11.83
N GLN A 431 -11.92 0.21 -11.07
CA GLN A 431 -11.90 -0.04 -9.65
C GLN A 431 -11.41 1.20 -8.89
N CYS A 432 -12.08 1.49 -7.77
CA CYS A 432 -11.66 2.50 -6.84
C CYS A 432 -10.92 1.85 -5.66
N LEU A 433 -9.67 2.26 -5.39
CA LEU A 433 -8.80 1.61 -4.40
C LEU A 433 -8.06 2.67 -3.58
N THR A 434 -7.60 2.33 -2.38
CA THR A 434 -6.58 3.13 -1.71
C THR A 434 -5.20 2.78 -2.27
N PHE A 435 -4.23 3.70 -2.20
CA PHE A 435 -2.85 3.41 -2.61
C PHE A 435 -2.25 2.22 -1.84
N ALA A 436 -2.61 2.04 -0.57
CA ALA A 436 -2.17 0.91 0.24
C ALA A 436 -2.71 -0.45 -0.25
N GLN A 437 -3.92 -0.47 -0.81
CA GLN A 437 -4.55 -1.68 -1.38
C GLN A 437 -4.04 -2.03 -2.77
N TYR A 438 -3.47 -1.07 -3.51
CA TYR A 438 -2.99 -1.30 -4.85
C TYR A 438 -1.89 -2.37 -4.90
N VAL A 439 -0.85 -2.24 -4.08
CA VAL A 439 0.30 -3.16 -4.09
C VAL A 439 -0.11 -4.63 -3.90
N PRO A 440 -0.95 -5.01 -2.92
CA PRO A 440 -1.37 -6.40 -2.76
C PRO A 440 -2.36 -6.89 -3.83
N LEU A 441 -3.23 -6.03 -4.38
CA LEU A 441 -4.21 -6.43 -5.39
C LEU A 441 -3.64 -6.47 -6.81
N HIS A 442 -2.66 -5.61 -7.07
CA HIS A 442 -2.12 -5.35 -8.39
C HIS A 442 -0.59 -5.47 -8.43
N MET A 443 -0.09 -6.61 -7.96
CA MET A 443 1.34 -6.91 -7.88
C MET A 443 2.09 -6.81 -9.23
N TYR A 444 1.36 -6.90 -10.36
CA TYR A 444 1.92 -6.85 -11.71
C TYR A 444 1.68 -5.52 -12.44
N GLY A 445 1.17 -4.51 -11.74
CA GLY A 445 0.97 -3.19 -12.34
C GLY A 445 -0.20 -3.13 -13.33
N GLN A 446 -1.34 -3.76 -13.02
CA GLN A 446 -2.50 -3.76 -13.92
C GLN A 446 -3.17 -2.39 -14.07
N CYS A 447 -2.90 -1.45 -13.16
CA CYS A 447 -3.41 -0.09 -13.29
C CYS A 447 -2.40 0.82 -14.00
N GLN A 448 -2.73 1.20 -15.24
CA GLN A 448 -1.85 2.03 -16.08
C GLN A 448 -2.12 3.53 -15.88
N HIS A 449 -3.36 3.90 -15.52
CA HIS A 449 -3.76 5.29 -15.35
C HIS A 449 -4.60 5.49 -14.08
N TRP A 450 -4.20 6.48 -13.28
CA TRP A 450 -4.79 6.81 -11.99
C TRP A 450 -5.43 8.18 -12.00
N VAL A 451 -6.67 8.26 -11.50
CA VAL A 451 -7.35 9.53 -11.21
C VAL A 451 -7.58 9.61 -9.70
N TYR A 452 -7.10 10.67 -9.06
CA TYR A 452 -7.23 10.86 -7.61
C TYR A 452 -7.44 12.33 -7.24
N SER A 453 -8.05 12.56 -6.08
CA SER A 453 -8.58 13.85 -5.62
C SER A 453 -7.55 14.97 -5.44
N LYS A 454 -6.25 14.65 -5.34
CA LYS A 454 -5.15 15.63 -5.20
C LYS A 454 -4.64 16.19 -6.55
N LEU A 455 -5.17 15.76 -7.69
CA LEU A 455 -4.82 16.31 -9.00
C LEU A 455 -5.52 17.66 -9.24
N PRO A 456 -4.82 18.70 -9.72
CA PRO A 456 -5.36 20.06 -9.87
C PRO A 456 -6.50 20.18 -10.90
N ASN A 457 -6.68 19.17 -11.77
CA ASN A 457 -7.82 19.05 -12.68
C ASN A 457 -8.32 17.60 -12.66
N ILE A 458 -9.36 17.32 -11.87
CA ILE A 458 -10.02 16.00 -11.85
C ILE A 458 -10.73 15.82 -13.20
N GLN A 459 -10.17 15.01 -14.09
CA GLN A 459 -10.82 14.60 -15.34
C GLN A 459 -11.12 13.11 -15.25
N CYS A 460 -12.21 12.77 -14.57
CA CYS A 460 -12.83 11.47 -14.80
C CYS A 460 -13.18 11.38 -16.28
N HIS A 461 -12.69 10.34 -16.94
CA HIS A 461 -12.85 10.22 -18.37
C HIS A 461 -14.32 10.00 -18.74
N ASN A 462 -14.76 10.58 -19.86
CA ASN A 462 -16.12 10.39 -20.35
C ASN A 462 -16.10 10.29 -21.88
N CYS A 463 -16.05 9.07 -22.39
CA CYS A 463 -16.00 8.82 -23.82
C CYS A 463 -17.23 9.35 -24.59
N SER A 464 -18.38 9.43 -23.92
CA SER A 464 -19.65 9.83 -24.55
C SER A 464 -19.66 11.28 -25.04
N VAL A 465 -18.70 12.12 -24.63
CA VAL A 465 -18.57 13.50 -25.14
C VAL A 465 -18.01 13.56 -26.56
N HIS A 466 -17.35 12.49 -27.03
CA HIS A 466 -16.72 12.45 -28.34
C HIS A 466 -17.69 11.95 -29.40
N LEU A 467 -18.16 12.86 -30.23
CA LEU A 467 -19.10 12.56 -31.32
C LEU A 467 -18.43 12.02 -32.59
N ASN A 468 -17.09 11.99 -32.64
CA ASN A 468 -16.34 11.61 -33.84
C ASN A 468 -15.26 10.58 -33.50
N TYR A 469 -15.06 9.59 -34.36
CA TYR A 469 -14.13 8.49 -34.15
C TYR A 469 -12.69 8.98 -33.92
N THR A 470 -12.26 10.05 -34.59
CA THR A 470 -10.90 10.58 -34.43
C THR A 470 -10.65 11.12 -33.02
N ASN A 471 -11.62 11.83 -32.45
CA ASN A 471 -11.48 12.37 -31.09
C ASN A 471 -11.64 11.27 -30.04
N CYS A 472 -12.55 10.31 -30.31
CA CYS A 472 -12.76 9.15 -29.46
C CYS A 472 -11.49 8.29 -29.35
N LEU A 473 -10.92 7.87 -30.48
CA LEU A 473 -9.78 6.94 -30.52
C LEU A 473 -8.45 7.58 -30.12
N ASN A 474 -8.38 8.92 -30.08
CA ASN A 474 -7.24 9.66 -29.55
C ASN A 474 -7.22 9.71 -28.01
N HIS A 475 -8.24 9.18 -27.33
CA HIS A 475 -8.31 9.18 -25.88
C HIS A 475 -8.21 7.75 -25.33
N PHE A 476 -7.32 7.59 -24.36
CA PHE A 476 -7.05 6.30 -23.74
C PHE A 476 -8.26 5.83 -22.94
N GLY A 477 -8.67 4.57 -23.11
CA GLY A 477 -9.89 4.03 -22.49
C GLY A 477 -11.18 4.29 -23.27
N CYS A 478 -11.11 4.97 -24.42
CA CYS A 478 -12.23 5.08 -25.36
C CYS A 478 -12.03 4.21 -26.59
N GLY A 479 -13.12 3.60 -27.06
CA GLY A 479 -13.19 3.03 -28.38
C GLY A 479 -14.49 3.36 -29.09
N TRP A 480 -14.47 3.11 -30.40
CA TRP A 480 -15.51 3.50 -31.32
C TRP A 480 -16.26 2.26 -31.78
N CYS A 481 -17.54 2.16 -31.41
CA CYS A 481 -18.46 1.21 -32.03
C CYS A 481 -18.94 1.77 -33.35
N PHE A 482 -18.66 1.11 -34.47
CA PHE A 482 -18.96 1.63 -35.81
C PHE A 482 -19.71 0.64 -36.69
N ASN A 483 -20.46 1.18 -37.64
CA ASN A 483 -21.14 0.41 -38.67
C ASN A 483 -20.14 -0.07 -39.73
N GLU A 484 -20.20 -1.36 -40.11
CA GLU A 484 -19.25 -1.96 -41.05
C GLU A 484 -19.24 -1.29 -42.44
N HIS A 485 -20.42 -0.87 -42.93
CA HIS A 485 -20.56 -0.27 -44.25
C HIS A 485 -20.25 1.22 -44.26
N ASN A 486 -20.49 1.90 -43.14
CA ASN A 486 -20.18 3.31 -42.97
C ASN A 486 -19.55 3.58 -41.59
N PRO A 487 -18.21 3.47 -41.47
CA PRO A 487 -17.52 3.63 -40.19
C PRO A 487 -17.62 5.04 -39.57
N THR A 488 -18.10 6.03 -40.32
CA THR A 488 -18.39 7.38 -39.80
C THR A 488 -19.61 7.39 -38.87
N ILE A 489 -20.50 6.40 -39.01
CA ILE A 489 -21.65 6.21 -38.12
C ILE A 489 -21.22 5.31 -36.98
N GLY A 490 -21.21 5.86 -35.77
CA GLY A 490 -20.82 5.14 -34.59
C GLY A 490 -21.09 5.90 -33.30
N VAL A 491 -20.69 5.28 -32.20
CA VAL A 491 -20.84 5.81 -30.85
C VAL A 491 -19.54 5.55 -30.09
N CYS A 492 -19.02 6.58 -29.42
CA CYS A 492 -17.85 6.47 -28.58
C CYS A 492 -18.25 5.92 -27.21
N LEU A 493 -17.59 4.86 -26.77
CA LEU A 493 -17.85 4.19 -25.49
C LEU A 493 -16.55 3.95 -24.75
N ASP A 494 -16.63 3.82 -23.44
CA ASP A 494 -15.51 3.34 -22.63
C ASP A 494 -15.21 1.88 -22.98
N GLY A 495 -13.93 1.54 -23.13
CA GLY A 495 -13.48 0.21 -23.51
C GLY A 495 -11.98 0.16 -23.81
N ASP A 496 -11.50 -1.03 -24.16
CA ASP A 496 -10.09 -1.31 -24.41
C ASP A 496 -9.89 -2.12 -25.71
N PHE A 497 -8.72 -2.75 -25.87
CA PHE A 497 -8.41 -3.60 -27.01
C PHE A 497 -9.35 -4.82 -27.16
N VAL A 498 -10.07 -5.22 -26.11
CA VAL A 498 -11.01 -6.35 -26.12
C VAL A 498 -12.39 -5.90 -26.59
N GLY A 499 -12.88 -4.75 -26.11
CA GLY A 499 -14.22 -4.28 -26.42
C GLY A 499 -14.74 -3.20 -25.48
N PRO A 500 -16.04 -2.85 -25.59
CA PRO A 500 -16.69 -1.93 -24.68
C PRO A 500 -16.67 -2.44 -23.23
N ALA A 501 -16.29 -1.60 -22.27
CA ALA A 501 -16.17 -1.94 -20.84
C ALA A 501 -17.49 -2.41 -20.21
N SER A 502 -18.62 -1.92 -20.72
CA SER A 502 -19.96 -2.31 -20.28
C SER A 502 -20.42 -3.69 -20.80
N GLY A 503 -19.61 -4.36 -21.63
CA GLY A 503 -19.98 -5.61 -22.30
C GLY A 503 -21.10 -5.45 -23.33
N ARG A 504 -21.46 -4.21 -23.70
CA ARG A 504 -22.51 -3.91 -24.68
C ARG A 504 -22.04 -4.29 -26.09
N ILE A 505 -22.98 -4.78 -26.89
CA ILE A 505 -22.74 -5.16 -28.29
C ILE A 505 -22.87 -3.91 -29.17
N CYS A 506 -21.87 -3.63 -30.01
CA CYS A 506 -21.84 -2.42 -30.85
C CYS A 506 -23.10 -2.25 -31.73
N ALA A 507 -23.64 -3.33 -32.30
CA ALA A 507 -24.84 -3.27 -33.14
C ALA A 507 -26.06 -2.72 -32.38
N ALA A 508 -26.23 -3.13 -31.12
CA ALA A 508 -27.31 -2.62 -30.27
C ALA A 508 -27.13 -1.12 -29.96
N VAL A 509 -25.91 -0.71 -29.60
CA VAL A 509 -25.63 0.69 -29.24
C VAL A 509 -25.81 1.64 -30.41
N ILE A 510 -25.41 1.24 -31.62
CA ILE A 510 -25.59 2.04 -32.83
C ILE A 510 -27.09 2.12 -33.18
N SER A 511 -27.83 1.01 -33.07
CA SER A 511 -29.27 0.99 -33.37
C SER A 511 -30.08 1.94 -32.48
N GLU A 512 -29.76 2.00 -31.18
CA GLU A 512 -30.43 2.88 -30.21
C GLU A 512 -30.17 4.37 -30.48
N ASN A 513 -28.94 4.72 -30.90
CA ASN A 513 -28.52 6.11 -31.04
C ASN A 513 -28.75 6.70 -32.43
N HIS A 514 -28.78 5.88 -33.48
CA HIS A 514 -28.87 6.34 -34.88
C HIS A 514 -30.15 5.89 -35.60
N ASN A 515 -31.09 5.24 -34.90
CA ASN A 515 -32.35 4.68 -35.48
C ASN A 515 -32.10 3.73 -36.68
N ILE A 516 -31.02 2.95 -36.62
CA ILE A 516 -30.64 1.97 -37.65
C ILE A 516 -31.12 0.57 -37.23
N SER A 517 -31.41 -0.31 -38.19
CA SER A 517 -31.83 -1.69 -37.92
C SER A 517 -30.72 -2.50 -37.24
N VAL A 518 -31.08 -3.29 -36.22
CA VAL A 518 -30.18 -4.17 -35.44
C VAL A 518 -29.51 -5.26 -36.30
N GLN A 519 -30.02 -5.50 -37.51
CA GLN A 519 -29.49 -6.51 -38.43
C GLN A 519 -28.20 -6.10 -39.15
N GLU A 520 -27.79 -4.83 -39.07
CA GLU A 520 -26.54 -4.37 -39.67
C GLU A 520 -25.33 -4.74 -38.80
N SER A 521 -24.25 -5.22 -39.43
CA SER A 521 -23.03 -5.60 -38.74
C SER A 521 -22.27 -4.36 -38.24
N ALA A 522 -21.81 -4.45 -36.99
CA ALA A 522 -21.07 -3.39 -36.32
C ALA A 522 -19.85 -3.97 -35.60
N HIS A 523 -18.76 -3.21 -35.63
CA HIS A 523 -17.47 -3.62 -35.12
C HIS A 523 -16.94 -2.63 -34.09
N TRP A 524 -15.92 -3.07 -33.36
CA TRP A 524 -15.23 -2.30 -32.35
C TRP A 524 -13.86 -1.86 -32.86
N ALA A 525 -13.53 -0.58 -32.67
CA ALA A 525 -12.21 -0.03 -32.92
C ALA A 525 -11.63 0.56 -31.62
N TYR A 526 -10.38 0.23 -31.32
CA TYR A 526 -9.62 0.81 -30.22
C TYR A 526 -8.19 1.09 -30.65
N GLY A 527 -7.71 2.32 -30.48
CA GLY A 527 -6.35 2.75 -30.85
C GLY A 527 -6.02 2.72 -32.36
N VAL A 528 -6.90 2.16 -33.19
CA VAL A 528 -6.75 2.08 -34.65
C VAL A 528 -8.01 2.64 -35.29
N VAL A 529 -7.85 3.57 -36.23
CA VAL A 529 -8.96 4.18 -36.97
C VAL A 529 -9.49 3.20 -38.02
N PRO A 530 -10.81 2.97 -38.08
CA PRO A 530 -11.39 2.16 -39.16
C PRO A 530 -11.31 2.92 -40.51
N ASP A 531 -10.95 2.20 -41.58
CA ASP A 531 -10.88 2.76 -42.94
C ASP A 531 -12.27 3.20 -43.44
N VAL A 532 -12.39 4.45 -43.85
CA VAL A 532 -13.64 5.01 -44.37
C VAL A 532 -13.55 5.04 -45.90
N ASN A 533 -14.34 4.22 -46.57
CA ASN A 533 -14.33 4.20 -48.04
C ASN A 533 -15.12 5.37 -48.63
N GLU A 534 -14.46 6.52 -48.84
CA GLU A 534 -15.14 7.72 -49.35
C GLU A 534 -15.62 7.57 -50.80
N CYS A 535 -15.04 6.63 -51.55
CA CYS A 535 -15.45 6.35 -52.93
C CYS A 535 -16.83 5.69 -52.99
N THR A 536 -17.10 4.69 -52.15
CA THR A 536 -18.40 3.99 -52.10
C THR A 536 -19.46 4.82 -51.39
N LEU A 537 -19.07 5.60 -50.39
CA LEU A 537 -19.97 6.47 -49.63
C LEU A 537 -20.31 7.78 -50.36
N GLY A 538 -19.67 8.07 -51.50
CA GLY A 538 -19.88 9.31 -52.25
C GLY A 538 -19.38 10.57 -51.51
N LEU A 539 -18.53 10.40 -50.49
CA LEU A 539 -17.95 11.49 -49.70
C LEU A 539 -16.72 12.12 -50.38
N HIS A 540 -16.26 11.52 -51.48
CA HIS A 540 -15.13 12.01 -52.25
C HIS A 540 -15.39 13.37 -52.93
N LYS A 541 -14.38 14.23 -52.94
CA LYS A 541 -14.37 15.50 -53.70
C LYS A 541 -13.61 15.42 -55.03
N CYS A 542 -13.57 14.25 -55.68
CA CYS A 542 -12.93 14.11 -56.99
C CYS A 542 -13.62 14.93 -58.08
N HIS A 543 -12.85 15.39 -59.07
CA HIS A 543 -13.40 16.03 -60.27
C HIS A 543 -14.38 15.08 -60.99
N PRO A 544 -15.43 15.56 -61.67
CA PRO A 544 -16.32 14.71 -62.48
C PRO A 544 -15.59 13.90 -63.57
N ASN A 545 -14.47 14.45 -64.08
CA ASN A 545 -13.57 13.78 -65.03
C ASN A 545 -12.40 13.04 -64.37
N ALA A 546 -12.52 12.68 -63.09
CA ALA A 546 -11.59 11.82 -62.38
C ALA A 546 -12.30 10.55 -61.88
N THR A 547 -11.52 9.51 -61.61
CA THR A 547 -11.94 8.29 -60.94
C THR A 547 -11.38 8.29 -59.51
N CYS A 548 -12.23 7.96 -58.55
CA CYS A 548 -11.89 7.82 -57.14
C CYS A 548 -11.28 6.43 -56.87
N TYR A 549 -10.21 6.39 -56.10
CA TYR A 549 -9.58 5.17 -55.60
C TYR A 549 -9.41 5.27 -54.09
N ASN A 550 -9.99 4.34 -53.33
CA ASN A 550 -9.86 4.33 -51.87
C ASN A 550 -8.42 3.97 -51.45
N THR A 551 -7.99 4.51 -50.32
CA THR A 551 -6.72 4.22 -49.65
C THR A 551 -6.96 4.11 -48.15
N LEU A 552 -6.08 3.45 -47.39
CA LEU A 552 -6.31 3.11 -45.97
C LEU A 552 -6.69 4.31 -45.06
N ASP A 553 -6.18 5.50 -45.38
CA ASP A 553 -6.41 6.71 -44.58
C ASP A 553 -7.27 7.76 -45.29
N SER A 554 -7.56 7.60 -46.59
CA SER A 554 -8.30 8.58 -47.41
C SER A 554 -8.62 8.05 -48.83
N TYR A 555 -8.70 8.93 -49.83
CA TYR A 555 -8.90 8.57 -51.22
C TYR A 555 -8.00 9.38 -52.17
N THR A 556 -7.65 8.77 -53.31
CA THR A 556 -6.91 9.42 -54.40
C THR A 556 -7.78 9.58 -55.64
N CYS A 557 -7.69 10.74 -56.30
CA CYS A 557 -8.41 11.01 -57.54
C CYS A 557 -7.44 10.97 -58.70
N LYS A 558 -7.67 10.09 -59.68
CA LYS A 558 -6.88 10.07 -60.92
C LYS A 558 -7.74 10.56 -62.07
N CYS A 559 -7.25 11.55 -62.82
CA CYS A 559 -7.97 12.05 -64.00
C CYS A 559 -8.19 10.91 -65.01
N LYS A 560 -9.37 10.90 -65.63
CA LYS A 560 -9.68 9.99 -66.74
C LYS A 560 -8.76 10.30 -67.92
N ARG A 561 -8.53 9.32 -68.80
CA ARG A 561 -7.73 9.50 -70.03
C ARG A 561 -8.21 10.71 -70.84
N GLY A 562 -7.29 11.45 -71.44
CA GLY A 562 -7.56 12.74 -72.09
C GLY A 562 -7.69 13.93 -71.13
N PHE A 563 -7.35 13.74 -69.85
CA PHE A 563 -7.27 14.83 -68.87
C PHE A 563 -6.03 14.70 -68.00
N VAL A 564 -5.44 15.84 -67.64
CA VAL A 564 -4.29 15.92 -66.73
C VAL A 564 -4.61 16.81 -65.55
N ALA A 565 -4.04 16.47 -64.39
CA ALA A 565 -4.14 17.28 -63.19
C ALA A 565 -3.29 18.55 -63.36
N VAL A 566 -3.85 19.71 -63.00
CA VAL A 566 -3.15 21.00 -63.07
C VAL A 566 -2.67 21.38 -61.68
N ASN A 567 -1.38 21.68 -61.51
CA ASN A 567 -0.78 22.22 -60.27
C ASN A 567 -1.15 21.46 -58.98
N GLY A 568 -1.21 20.12 -59.03
CA GLY A 568 -1.57 19.30 -57.86
C GLY A 568 -3.01 19.47 -57.36
N THR A 569 -3.88 20.14 -58.12
CA THR A 569 -5.29 20.34 -57.75
C THR A 569 -6.17 19.14 -58.12
N LYS A 570 -7.32 18.97 -57.44
CA LYS A 570 -8.41 18.04 -57.82
C LYS A 570 -9.16 18.49 -59.09
N GLN A 571 -8.51 19.23 -60.00
CA GLN A 571 -9.11 19.68 -61.26
C GLN A 571 -8.43 18.99 -62.43
N CYS A 572 -9.24 18.46 -63.34
CA CYS A 572 -8.78 17.74 -64.52
C CYS A 572 -8.98 18.62 -65.76
N LYS A 573 -7.89 19.10 -66.37
CA LYS A 573 -7.93 19.87 -67.61
C LYS A 573 -7.78 18.95 -68.80
N LYS A 574 -8.59 19.18 -69.84
CA LYS A 574 -8.57 18.40 -71.08
C LYS A 574 -7.19 18.51 -71.76
N THR A 575 -6.68 17.38 -72.23
CA THR A 575 -5.44 17.24 -73.00
C THR A 575 -5.66 16.19 -74.11
N CYS A 576 -4.60 15.84 -74.85
CA CYS A 576 -4.63 14.77 -75.83
C CYS A 576 -5.06 13.46 -75.18
N TYR A 577 -5.92 12.73 -75.89
CA TYR A 577 -6.39 11.42 -75.45
C TYR A 577 -5.26 10.38 -75.41
N TYR A 578 -4.32 10.50 -76.34
CA TYR A 578 -3.14 9.67 -76.50
C TYR A 578 -1.89 10.39 -76.00
N ASP A 579 -0.91 9.62 -75.52
CA ASP A 579 0.41 10.13 -75.16
C ASP A 579 1.25 10.29 -76.45
N CYS A 580 1.64 11.53 -76.77
CA CYS A 580 2.38 11.84 -77.99
C CYS A 580 3.87 11.53 -77.78
N VAL A 581 4.31 10.32 -78.16
CA VAL A 581 5.67 9.80 -77.87
C VAL A 581 6.75 10.62 -78.59
N HIS A 582 6.63 10.77 -79.90
CA HIS A 582 7.51 11.62 -80.73
C HIS A 582 6.71 12.78 -81.33
N GLY A 583 6.20 13.63 -80.45
CA GLY A 583 5.43 14.79 -80.86
C GLY A 583 4.93 15.62 -79.69
N LYS A 584 4.11 16.62 -80.00
CA LYS A 584 3.49 17.50 -79.01
C LYS A 584 1.99 17.46 -79.12
N CYS A 585 1.32 17.52 -77.98
CA CYS A 585 -0.13 17.62 -77.95
C CYS A 585 -0.58 18.98 -78.52
N SER A 586 -1.45 18.97 -79.54
CA SER A 586 -2.07 20.20 -80.01
C SER A 586 -2.97 20.76 -78.92
N GLY A 587 -2.96 22.08 -78.76
CA GLY A 587 -3.85 22.75 -77.83
C GLY A 587 -5.32 22.67 -78.26
N ALA A 588 -6.16 23.47 -77.60
CA ALA A 588 -7.51 23.69 -78.08
C ALA A 588 -7.48 24.24 -79.53
N PRO A 589 -8.42 23.84 -80.40
CA PRO A 589 -9.62 23.06 -80.09
C PRO A 589 -9.47 21.52 -80.23
N ASP A 590 -8.44 21.04 -80.92
CA ASP A 590 -8.44 19.67 -81.44
C ASP A 590 -7.85 18.61 -80.49
N TYR A 591 -6.89 18.96 -79.63
CA TYR A 591 -6.27 18.03 -78.67
C TYR A 591 -5.80 16.71 -79.32
N LYS A 592 -5.06 16.83 -80.43
CA LYS A 592 -4.48 15.72 -81.19
C LYS A 592 -2.96 15.79 -81.14
N CYS A 593 -2.30 14.64 -81.22
CA CYS A 593 -0.86 14.63 -81.30
C CYS A 593 -0.39 15.21 -82.65
N GLN A 594 0.43 16.25 -82.57
CA GLN A 594 1.20 16.78 -83.68
C GLN A 594 2.56 16.07 -83.65
N CYS A 595 2.78 15.16 -84.59
CA CYS A 595 3.99 14.35 -84.64
C CYS A 595 5.18 15.16 -85.15
N ASP A 596 6.36 14.85 -84.61
CA ASP A 596 7.63 15.34 -85.13
C ASP A 596 7.92 14.72 -86.50
N ILE A 597 8.77 15.37 -87.29
CA ILE A 597 9.14 14.90 -88.65
C ILE A 597 9.69 13.47 -88.57
N GLY A 598 9.24 12.61 -89.48
CA GLY A 598 9.59 11.19 -89.49
C GLY A 598 8.66 10.28 -88.68
N TRP A 599 7.67 10.82 -87.96
CA TRP A 599 6.71 10.06 -87.15
C TRP A 599 5.25 10.35 -87.56
N THR A 600 4.38 9.37 -87.38
CA THR A 600 2.95 9.42 -87.68
C THR A 600 2.14 8.52 -86.73
N GLY A 601 0.82 8.50 -86.89
CA GLY A 601 -0.12 7.77 -86.04
C GLY A 601 -0.68 8.60 -84.88
N ALA A 602 -1.69 8.06 -84.20
CA ALA A 602 -2.42 8.79 -83.15
C ALA A 602 -1.58 9.10 -81.89
N GLU A 603 -0.56 8.28 -81.62
CA GLU A 603 0.41 8.43 -80.53
C GLU A 603 1.78 8.95 -81.00
N CYS A 604 1.96 9.19 -82.30
CA CYS A 604 3.27 9.50 -82.90
C CYS A 604 4.36 8.46 -82.59
N ASN A 605 3.98 7.17 -82.51
CA ASN A 605 4.90 6.06 -82.25
C ASN A 605 5.27 5.26 -83.51
N THR A 606 4.69 5.63 -84.67
CA THR A 606 4.87 4.91 -85.93
C THR A 606 5.81 5.70 -86.84
N SER A 607 6.90 5.09 -87.31
CA SER A 607 7.82 5.76 -88.23
C SER A 607 7.21 5.92 -89.63
N CYS A 608 7.44 7.07 -90.24
CA CYS A 608 7.04 7.37 -91.61
C CYS A 608 7.81 6.59 -92.68
N GLY A 609 8.98 6.03 -92.36
CA GLY A 609 9.85 5.37 -93.35
C GLY A 609 10.55 6.33 -94.33
N CYS A 610 10.56 7.63 -94.04
CA CYS A 610 11.23 8.68 -94.83
C CYS A 610 12.62 9.03 -94.29
N ASN A 611 13.30 8.05 -93.70
CA ASN A 611 14.59 8.19 -93.01
C ASN A 611 14.67 9.37 -92.02
N GLY A 612 13.56 9.83 -91.44
CA GLY A 612 13.53 10.97 -90.51
C GLY A 612 13.61 12.37 -91.15
N HIS A 613 13.56 12.46 -92.49
CA HIS A 613 13.76 13.72 -93.22
C HIS A 613 12.49 14.27 -93.89
N SER A 614 11.34 13.58 -93.79
CA SER A 614 10.07 14.10 -94.33
C SER A 614 8.88 13.71 -93.45
N ALA A 615 7.83 14.53 -93.52
CA ALA A 615 6.52 14.18 -92.98
C ALA A 615 5.77 13.30 -93.99
N CYS A 616 4.90 12.41 -93.49
CA CYS A 616 4.16 11.46 -94.33
C CYS A 616 2.63 11.58 -94.15
N PRO A 617 2.01 12.74 -94.48
CA PRO A 617 0.58 12.97 -94.24
C PRO A 617 -0.33 12.04 -95.06
N LYS A 618 0.16 11.53 -96.21
CA LYS A 618 -0.58 10.61 -97.09
C LYS A 618 -0.45 9.13 -96.72
N GLY A 619 0.40 8.80 -95.74
CA GLY A 619 0.63 7.43 -95.28
C GLY A 619 2.11 7.05 -95.23
N ILE A 620 2.40 5.95 -94.54
CA ILE A 620 3.76 5.43 -94.32
C ILE A 620 4.43 5.13 -95.67
N GLY A 621 5.67 5.61 -95.87
CA GLY A 621 6.46 5.42 -97.09
C GLY A 621 6.19 6.40 -98.22
N ILE A 622 5.31 7.39 -98.04
CA ILE A 622 5.02 8.44 -99.04
C ILE A 622 5.59 9.76 -98.53
N CYS A 623 6.79 10.09 -98.97
CA CYS A 623 7.54 11.28 -98.55
C CYS A 623 7.29 12.41 -99.57
N GLU A 624 6.69 13.52 -99.13
CA GLU A 624 6.29 14.59 -100.07
C GLU A 624 7.39 15.64 -100.26
N GLU A 625 7.96 16.12 -99.15
CA GLU A 625 9.01 17.13 -99.15
C GLU A 625 10.18 16.65 -98.29
N CYS A 626 11.28 16.26 -98.94
CA CYS A 626 12.51 15.90 -98.23
C CYS A 626 13.19 17.16 -97.69
N HIS A 627 13.27 17.25 -96.35
CA HIS A 627 13.96 18.31 -95.64
C HIS A 627 15.42 17.91 -95.34
N HIS A 628 16.14 18.77 -94.61
CA HIS A 628 17.53 18.51 -94.19
C HIS A 628 18.49 18.21 -95.36
N ASN A 629 18.35 18.90 -96.50
CA ASN A 629 19.17 18.73 -97.71
C ASN A 629 19.18 17.30 -98.29
N THR A 630 18.10 16.54 -98.10
CA THR A 630 17.93 15.21 -98.69
C THR A 630 16.98 15.22 -99.89
N LYS A 631 17.02 14.16 -100.70
CA LYS A 631 16.16 13.90 -101.88
C LYS A 631 16.03 12.38 -102.07
N GLY A 632 15.17 11.95 -102.97
CA GLY A 632 14.88 10.53 -103.20
C GLY A 632 13.45 10.19 -102.80
N GLN A 633 13.03 8.95 -103.03
CA GLN A 633 11.65 8.52 -102.76
C GLN A 633 11.37 8.42 -101.25
N TYR A 634 12.40 8.08 -100.48
CA TYR A 634 12.41 7.94 -99.03
C TYR A 634 13.37 8.92 -98.35
N CYS A 635 13.79 9.96 -99.07
CA CYS A 635 14.80 10.94 -98.64
C CYS A 635 16.17 10.30 -98.34
N GLU A 636 16.51 9.25 -99.08
CA GLU A 636 17.67 8.38 -98.92
C GLU A 636 18.92 8.87 -99.67
N LEU A 637 18.87 10.02 -100.34
CA LEU A 637 19.99 10.59 -101.10
C LEU A 637 20.26 12.03 -100.66
N CYS A 638 21.52 12.44 -100.63
CA CYS A 638 21.89 13.84 -100.42
C CYS A 638 21.55 14.71 -101.64
N GLN A 639 21.09 15.94 -101.41
CA GLN A 639 20.92 16.93 -102.48
C GLN A 639 22.29 17.31 -103.07
N PRO A 640 22.36 17.67 -104.38
CA PRO A 640 23.63 18.06 -105.00
C PRO A 640 24.30 19.19 -104.23
N GLY A 641 25.57 19.01 -103.87
CA GLY A 641 26.34 19.97 -103.07
C GLY A 641 26.32 19.76 -101.55
N SER A 642 25.67 18.70 -101.06
CA SER A 642 25.70 18.29 -99.65
C SER A 642 26.38 16.92 -99.48
N TYR A 643 27.03 16.68 -98.32
CA TYR A 643 27.64 15.38 -97.99
C TYR A 643 27.26 14.94 -96.56
N GLY A 644 27.14 13.63 -96.34
CA GLY A 644 26.68 13.01 -95.08
C GLY A 644 26.01 11.65 -95.34
N ASP A 645 25.43 11.02 -94.32
CA ASP A 645 24.63 9.79 -94.45
C ASP A 645 23.13 10.11 -94.37
N PRO A 646 22.38 10.07 -95.49
CA PRO A 646 20.96 10.42 -95.57
C PRO A 646 20.00 9.39 -94.92
N THR A 647 20.52 8.31 -94.34
CA THR A 647 19.70 7.23 -93.74
C THR A 647 19.57 7.32 -92.21
N THR A 648 20.26 8.25 -91.56
CA THR A 648 20.43 8.29 -90.10
C THR A 648 19.41 9.15 -89.34
N GLY A 649 18.54 9.90 -90.04
CA GLY A 649 17.41 10.63 -89.45
C GLY A 649 17.75 11.81 -88.54
N GLN A 650 18.99 12.31 -88.58
CA GLN A 650 19.39 13.49 -87.83
C GLN A 650 19.49 14.70 -88.75
N GLY A 651 18.71 15.76 -88.44
CA GLY A 651 18.55 16.91 -89.32
C GLY A 651 19.76 17.86 -89.45
N ASN A 652 20.82 17.62 -88.67
CA ASN A 652 21.97 18.53 -88.55
C ASN A 652 23.27 18.00 -89.19
N ASP A 653 23.24 16.83 -89.83
CA ASP A 653 24.47 16.12 -90.25
C ASP A 653 24.98 16.51 -91.65
N PHE A 654 24.27 17.37 -92.39
CA PHE A 654 24.60 17.68 -93.79
C PHE A 654 25.18 19.09 -93.95
N LEU A 655 26.46 19.14 -94.30
CA LEU A 655 27.19 20.38 -94.60
C LEU A 655 27.17 20.68 -96.10
N THR A 656 26.94 21.94 -96.46
CA THR A 656 27.02 22.42 -97.85
C THR A 656 28.49 22.58 -98.27
N VAL A 657 28.90 21.95 -99.37
CA VAL A 657 30.25 22.06 -99.92
C VAL A 657 30.36 23.35 -100.74
N ILE A 658 31.07 24.35 -100.20
CA ILE A 658 31.45 25.56 -100.96
C ILE A 658 32.77 25.27 -101.68
N VAL A 659 32.72 25.08 -103.00
CA VAL A 659 33.93 24.99 -103.83
C VAL A 659 34.49 26.40 -104.05
N LEU A 660 35.49 26.79 -103.25
CA LEU A 660 36.33 27.96 -103.55
C LEU A 660 37.30 27.59 -104.69
N LEU A 661 36.99 28.05 -105.90
CA LEU A 661 37.93 28.05 -107.03
C LEU A 661 39.08 29.01 -106.70
N VAL A 662 40.25 28.46 -106.39
CA VAL A 662 41.52 29.21 -106.34
C VAL A 662 41.95 29.47 -107.79
N ILE A 663 41.96 30.74 -108.19
CA ILE A 663 42.74 31.26 -109.34
C ILE A 663 43.70 32.31 -108.79
#